data_AF-A0A2H5X4L6-F1
#
_entry.id   AF-A0A2H5X4L6-F1
#
_cell.length_a   1.000
_cell.length_b   1.000
_cell.length_c   1.000
_cell.angle_alpha   90.00
_cell.angle_beta   90.00
_cell.angle_gamma   90.00
#
_symmetry.space_group_name_H-M   'P 1'
#
loop_
_entity.id
_entity.type
_entity.pdbx_description
1 polymer ?
#
loop_
_entity_poly.entity_id
_entity_poly.type
_entity_poly.pdbx_seq_one_letter_code
_entity_poly.pdbx_strand_id
1 'polypeptide(L)'
;MSKVQVEAEWRFGNPEVLQAWRANGEVADVRFEDGAMVFRTTGGDPVLEYLPLLNLPAVPHQAVEIEMRAFLPGEAEIFWSNTTQSPYGGFSPGKSTRFAVRGDGQWHTYRVFPFWQKEGRIVRLRFDPYGMGEFALRSIRIVRLEGLALREGQREFVFRAHRMDWTAWRGVRVEEAATGVRLQLEEPDGFFGGRVSVEAERFPFVILQLRSVNATQCTLLFATSEAYGIQQHAFEVIADGQPHLYNLNMLDAPGWGGEVVMLGVRPGENVGDTIVLEKASVSAQPQGKPDLRVLYFDVEDALPRAGVPVTVALRVVNVGGQTAGGVTAKVNLPAGARLLERVQSAQSALPYGEEAEWRWRVLFARAWRGMLTAQVQSTNAVPVTVRAVVEITPRPLRTASRTIPPPSPVKPEYPVGVYYFPGWRSAGQWAPITRFPERKPVLGWYREGDPQVADWHIKWAVEHGITFFVYDWYWVQGARQLEHALHEGYFRSRYRQHLQFCLLWANHNPPNTSSHEDCLAVTRYWIERYFHRPEHLQIDGKPVMIIFSPYRLRADMGSEAVKRAFDAMREECVRSGLRGLYLIACIGGTGEAQTAAREGYDAVTAYNWPHLGVVGDAKRASFDALIGGYRQQWENIVQNSPIPLLPPVSGGWDSRPWHGQNALVRYGRTPDKFKRHLQDALHFLQSHPHKVVPMILIEAWNEWGEGSYIEPHKEFGFGYLDAIREVFTSAPKAHVDLTPADVGLPVPQVEMTFTSKPQWEFVRDTYGWDNGMNLDNPRIESGALTAVTTGNDPAFFGPPVQIAASRYRRLRLRMRLESAEQQFDDMGQVFWSTRSLAESESTSVRFPVHVDGKWHDYTLNLGENPRWRGVVTRLRLDPCARARVKVQIARIELLP
;
A
#
# COMPACT_ATOMS: atom_id res chain seq x y z
N MET A 1 -17.92 26.00 22.58
CA MET A 1 -16.47 26.05 22.26
C MET A 1 -15.70 25.94 23.56
N SER A 2 -14.70 25.05 23.62
CA SER A 2 -13.75 24.98 24.74
C SER A 2 -13.10 26.35 24.95
N LYS A 3 -12.88 26.77 26.20
CA LYS A 3 -12.06 27.95 26.47
C LYS A 3 -10.64 27.71 25.94
N VAL A 4 -10.03 28.74 25.37
CA VAL A 4 -8.68 28.68 24.81
C VAL A 4 -7.84 29.83 25.37
N GLN A 5 -6.58 29.54 25.65
CA GLN A 5 -5.59 30.53 26.04
C GLN A 5 -4.65 30.78 24.84
N VAL A 6 -4.53 32.03 24.40
CA VAL A 6 -3.60 32.39 23.31
C VAL A 6 -2.17 32.45 23.87
N GLU A 7 -1.25 31.72 23.25
CA GLU A 7 0.17 31.68 23.63
C GLU A 7 1.08 32.41 22.64
N ALA A 8 0.66 32.51 21.38
CA ALA A 8 1.25 33.38 20.37
C ALA A 8 0.19 33.80 19.35
N GLU A 9 0.28 35.01 18.80
CA GLU A 9 -0.62 35.51 17.77
C GLU A 9 0.15 36.41 16.79
N TRP A 10 -0.11 36.22 15.51
CA TRP A 10 0.35 37.08 14.42
C TRP A 10 -0.85 37.51 13.59
N ARG A 11 -0.97 38.82 13.34
CA ARG A 11 -2.03 39.43 12.53
C ARG A 11 -1.42 39.99 11.26
N PHE A 12 -2.02 39.65 10.13
CA PHE A 12 -1.50 39.94 8.80
C PHE A 12 -2.15 41.18 8.17
N GLY A 13 -2.57 42.14 9.00
CA GLY A 13 -3.31 43.34 8.54
C GLY A 13 -2.45 44.54 8.15
N ASN A 14 -1.12 44.45 8.27
CA ASN A 14 -0.21 45.53 7.88
C ASN A 14 1.12 44.99 7.30
N PRO A 15 1.86 45.81 6.53
CA PRO A 15 3.12 45.39 5.89
C PRO A 15 4.25 45.02 6.85
N GLU A 16 4.24 45.49 8.10
CA GLU A 16 5.32 45.20 9.07
C GLU A 16 5.41 43.71 9.39
N VAL A 17 4.30 42.96 9.24
CA VAL A 17 4.29 41.50 9.42
C VAL A 17 5.31 40.79 8.54
N LEU A 18 5.61 41.32 7.35
CA LEU A 18 6.58 40.73 6.41
C LEU A 18 8.03 40.90 6.84
N GLN A 19 8.31 41.75 7.83
CA GLN A 19 9.63 41.82 8.47
C GLN A 19 9.87 40.59 9.35
N ALA A 20 8.79 40.00 9.89
CA ALA A 20 8.85 38.81 10.73
C ALA A 20 8.47 37.52 9.98
N TRP A 21 7.55 37.59 9.02
CA TRP A 21 7.11 36.48 8.18
C TRP A 21 7.62 36.65 6.75
N ARG A 22 8.67 35.93 6.38
CA ARG A 22 9.29 36.04 5.08
C ARG A 22 8.63 35.12 4.07
N ALA A 23 8.13 35.72 2.98
CA ALA A 23 7.64 34.99 1.83
C ALA A 23 8.79 34.56 0.90
N ASN A 24 8.71 33.37 0.31
CA ASN A 24 9.65 32.93 -0.72
C ASN A 24 9.27 33.48 -2.12
N GLY A 25 10.02 33.09 -3.15
CA GLY A 25 9.82 33.58 -4.52
C GLY A 25 8.53 33.10 -5.21
N GLU A 26 7.74 32.24 -4.55
CA GLU A 26 6.50 31.68 -5.10
C GLU A 26 5.24 32.29 -4.50
N VAL A 27 5.39 33.28 -3.61
CA VAL A 27 4.29 34.10 -3.07
C VAL A 27 4.39 35.49 -3.72
N ALA A 28 3.43 35.79 -4.60
CA ALA A 28 3.40 36.98 -5.42
C ALA A 28 2.17 37.86 -5.12
N ASP A 29 2.16 39.07 -5.67
CA ASP A 29 1.04 40.01 -5.62
C ASP A 29 0.55 40.33 -4.20
N VAL A 30 1.49 40.39 -3.24
CA VAL A 30 1.17 40.64 -1.83
C VAL A 30 0.64 42.06 -1.64
N ARG A 31 -0.59 42.17 -1.11
CA ARG A 31 -1.26 43.42 -0.76
C ARG A 31 -1.96 43.30 0.59
N PHE A 32 -2.25 44.44 1.23
CA PHE A 32 -2.88 44.49 2.56
C PHE A 32 -4.22 45.20 2.46
N GLU A 33 -5.30 44.46 2.67
CA GLU A 33 -6.68 44.92 2.46
C GLU A 33 -7.58 44.31 3.53
N ASP A 34 -8.52 45.09 4.08
CA ASP A 34 -9.52 44.65 5.07
C ASP A 34 -8.95 43.86 6.28
N GLY A 35 -7.76 44.26 6.76
CA GLY A 35 -7.09 43.64 7.89
C GLY A 35 -6.47 42.26 7.58
N ALA A 36 -6.23 41.95 6.30
CA ALA A 36 -5.62 40.72 5.84
C ALA A 36 -4.48 40.96 4.84
N MET A 37 -3.59 39.97 4.74
CA MET A 37 -2.59 39.88 3.67
C MET A 37 -3.18 39.04 2.54
N VAL A 38 -3.35 39.64 1.38
CA VAL A 38 -3.87 38.99 0.17
C VAL A 38 -2.72 38.71 -0.78
N PHE A 39 -2.62 37.50 -1.29
CA PHE A 39 -1.49 37.07 -2.13
C PHE A 39 -1.88 35.93 -3.08
N ARG A 40 -1.05 35.71 -4.10
CA ARG A 40 -1.16 34.59 -5.04
C ARG A 40 0.07 33.69 -4.93
N THR A 41 -0.13 32.40 -5.16
CA THR A 41 0.98 31.43 -5.20
C THR A 41 1.27 31.03 -6.65
N THR A 42 2.53 31.07 -7.08
CA THR A 42 2.90 30.92 -8.50
C THR A 42 3.68 29.64 -8.84
N GLY A 43 4.13 28.89 -7.85
CA GLY A 43 4.84 27.62 -8.02
C GLY A 43 4.28 26.49 -7.16
N GLY A 44 5.07 25.44 -6.97
CA GLY A 44 4.67 24.20 -6.29
C GLY A 44 5.00 24.15 -4.79
N ASP A 45 5.79 25.09 -4.27
CA ASP A 45 6.27 25.13 -2.88
C ASP A 45 6.27 26.59 -2.34
N PRO A 46 5.11 27.27 -2.27
CA PRO A 46 5.03 28.60 -1.69
C PRO A 46 5.15 28.55 -0.16
N VAL A 47 5.96 29.45 0.40
CA VAL A 47 6.36 29.40 1.82
C VAL A 47 6.24 30.77 2.49
N LEU A 48 5.71 30.79 3.71
CA LEU A 48 5.75 31.89 4.68
C LEU A 48 6.49 31.44 5.95
N GLU A 49 7.74 31.87 6.13
CA GLU A 49 8.60 31.49 7.28
C GLU A 49 8.61 32.57 8.36
N TYR A 50 8.36 32.21 9.62
CA TYR A 50 8.57 33.12 10.75
C TYR A 50 10.06 33.16 11.13
N LEU A 51 10.70 34.33 10.93
CA LEU A 51 12.14 34.53 11.12
C LEU A 51 12.56 34.61 12.60
N PRO A 52 11.84 35.31 13.49
CA PRO A 52 12.23 35.35 14.90
C PRO A 52 12.17 33.96 15.55
N LEU A 53 13.09 33.70 16.49
CA LEU A 53 13.10 32.43 17.21
C LEU A 53 12.01 32.41 18.27
N LEU A 54 11.29 31.29 18.32
CA LEU A 54 10.29 31.00 19.35
C LEU A 54 10.95 30.36 20.58
N ASN A 55 10.27 30.51 21.72
CA ASN A 55 10.60 29.81 22.95
C ASN A 55 9.32 29.27 23.59
N LEU A 56 8.59 28.43 22.85
CA LEU A 56 7.30 27.92 23.27
C LEU A 56 7.44 26.47 23.75
N PRO A 57 6.96 26.10 24.95
CA PRO A 57 6.87 24.71 25.35
C PRO A 57 5.97 23.96 24.38
N ALA A 58 6.39 22.78 23.92
CA ALA A 58 5.59 21.93 23.05
C ALA A 58 4.77 20.97 23.91
N VAL A 59 3.44 21.14 23.97
CA VAL A 59 2.54 20.33 24.80
C VAL A 59 1.37 19.76 23.97
N PRO A 60 0.78 18.61 24.36
CA PRO A 60 -0.16 17.87 23.50
C PRO A 60 -1.56 18.50 23.36
N HIS A 61 -1.80 19.65 23.99
CA HIS A 61 -3.09 20.35 24.00
C HIS A 61 -2.98 21.76 23.40
N GLN A 62 -1.97 21.98 22.56
CA GLN A 62 -1.84 23.15 21.72
C GLN A 62 -2.44 22.90 20.33
N ALA A 63 -2.92 23.97 19.72
CA ALA A 63 -3.38 24.01 18.34
C ALA A 63 -2.84 25.26 17.64
N VAL A 64 -2.70 25.19 16.32
CA VAL A 64 -2.42 26.34 15.47
C VAL A 64 -3.73 26.75 14.80
N GLU A 65 -4.23 27.94 15.09
CA GLU A 65 -5.41 28.52 14.44
C GLU A 65 -5.01 29.45 13.31
N ILE A 66 -5.56 29.22 12.13
CA ILE A 66 -5.27 30.00 10.91
C ILE A 66 -6.60 30.56 10.41
N GLU A 67 -6.75 31.88 10.43
CA GLU A 67 -7.92 32.54 9.87
C GLU A 67 -7.62 33.00 8.44
N MET A 68 -8.22 32.34 7.46
CA MET A 68 -7.99 32.64 6.05
C MET A 68 -9.20 32.32 5.16
N ARG A 69 -9.20 32.87 3.95
CA ARG A 69 -10.07 32.46 2.84
C ARG A 69 -9.24 32.11 1.60
N ALA A 70 -9.74 31.17 0.81
CA ALA A 70 -9.17 30.79 -0.48
C ALA A 70 -10.27 30.62 -1.53
N PHE A 71 -9.92 30.76 -2.81
CA PHE A 71 -10.88 30.69 -3.93
C PHE A 71 -10.89 29.34 -4.67
N LEU A 72 -9.86 28.53 -4.48
CA LEU A 72 -9.79 27.15 -4.95
C LEU A 72 -9.54 26.26 -3.74
N PRO A 73 -10.10 25.04 -3.66
CA PRO A 73 -9.78 24.14 -2.56
C PRO A 73 -8.34 23.62 -2.73
N GLY A 74 -7.70 23.25 -1.62
CA GLY A 74 -6.36 22.68 -1.64
C GLY A 74 -5.91 22.19 -0.27
N GLU A 75 -4.64 21.80 -0.16
CA GLU A 75 -4.03 21.31 1.07
C GLU A 75 -2.91 22.26 1.48
N ALA A 76 -3.03 22.86 2.66
CA ALA A 76 -1.98 23.70 3.22
C ALA A 76 -1.29 22.98 4.38
N GLU A 77 -0.11 23.45 4.76
CA GLU A 77 0.75 22.76 5.71
C GLU A 77 1.38 23.73 6.71
N ILE A 78 1.48 23.30 7.98
CA ILE A 78 2.22 24.00 9.02
C ILE A 78 3.44 23.18 9.39
N PHE A 79 4.62 23.81 9.37
CA PHE A 79 5.89 23.24 9.77
C PHE A 79 6.39 23.85 11.08
N TRP A 80 7.10 23.05 11.86
CA TRP A 80 7.76 23.49 13.09
C TRP A 80 9.16 22.88 13.23
N SER A 81 9.95 23.45 14.13
CA SER A 81 11.21 22.83 14.56
C SER A 81 11.61 23.23 15.98
N ASN A 82 12.35 22.35 16.66
CA ASN A 82 13.02 22.62 17.93
C ASN A 82 14.47 23.12 17.78
N THR A 83 14.98 23.21 16.56
CA THR A 83 16.37 23.57 16.27
C THR A 83 16.44 24.50 15.06
N THR A 84 17.58 25.18 14.90
CA THR A 84 17.95 25.90 13.69
C THR A 84 18.95 25.11 12.83
N GLN A 85 19.40 23.95 13.33
CA GLN A 85 20.44 23.13 12.71
C GLN A 85 19.78 22.01 11.86
N SER A 86 19.67 22.25 10.56
CA SER A 86 19.33 21.24 9.52
C SER A 86 19.67 21.84 8.14
N PRO A 87 19.75 21.06 7.04
CA PRO A 87 19.96 21.61 5.70
C PRO A 87 18.88 22.61 5.25
N TYR A 88 17.73 22.66 5.92
CA TYR A 88 16.61 23.56 5.63
C TYR A 88 16.34 24.53 6.80
N GLY A 89 17.39 25.03 7.46
CA GLY A 89 17.27 26.03 8.52
C GLY A 89 16.59 25.52 9.81
N GLY A 90 16.61 24.21 10.02
CA GLY A 90 15.98 23.53 11.16
C GLY A 90 14.73 22.74 10.79
N PHE A 91 14.05 23.03 9.67
CA PHE A 91 12.87 22.29 9.24
C PHE A 91 13.21 20.91 8.67
N SER A 92 12.23 20.02 8.72
CA SER A 92 12.29 18.69 8.12
C SER A 92 10.89 18.25 7.67
N PRO A 93 10.76 17.48 6.58
CA PRO A 93 9.46 17.01 6.08
C PRO A 93 8.59 16.25 7.09
N GLY A 94 9.20 15.59 8.09
CA GLY A 94 8.46 14.86 9.13
C GLY A 94 7.93 15.70 10.29
N LYS A 95 8.15 17.03 10.28
CA LYS A 95 7.74 17.96 11.35
C LYS A 95 6.72 18.96 10.82
N SER A 96 5.61 18.41 10.33
CA SER A 96 4.53 19.19 9.75
C SER A 96 3.15 18.60 10.01
N THR A 97 2.12 19.40 9.78
CA THR A 97 0.72 18.95 9.79
C THR A 97 -0.02 19.63 8.66
N ARG A 98 -0.63 18.79 7.83
CA ARG A 98 -1.43 19.20 6.68
C ARG A 98 -2.88 19.39 7.08
N PHE A 99 -3.59 20.23 6.34
CA PHE A 99 -5.01 20.46 6.52
C PHE A 99 -5.67 20.92 5.23
N ALA A 100 -6.90 20.46 5.01
CA ALA A 100 -7.68 20.85 3.85
C ALA A 100 -8.21 22.28 4.00
N VAL A 101 -8.14 23.04 2.91
CA VAL A 101 -8.58 24.42 2.80
C VAL A 101 -9.80 24.48 1.88
N ARG A 102 -10.84 25.19 2.32
CA ARG A 102 -12.05 25.44 1.53
C ARG A 102 -11.80 26.56 0.52
N GLY A 103 -12.15 26.28 -0.73
CA GLY A 103 -12.08 27.21 -1.85
C GLY A 103 -13.37 27.95 -2.13
N ASP A 104 -14.12 28.35 -1.11
CA ASP A 104 -15.45 28.96 -1.26
C ASP A 104 -15.43 30.50 -1.19
N GLY A 105 -14.24 31.10 -1.09
CA GLY A 105 -14.05 32.54 -0.93
C GLY A 105 -14.53 33.10 0.41
N GLN A 106 -14.96 32.25 1.36
CA GLN A 106 -15.43 32.65 2.69
C GLN A 106 -14.31 32.58 3.72
N TRP A 107 -14.44 33.36 4.78
CA TRP A 107 -13.53 33.31 5.93
C TRP A 107 -13.77 32.06 6.75
N HIS A 108 -12.71 31.29 6.97
CA HIS A 108 -12.71 30.12 7.84
C HIS A 108 -11.59 30.23 8.87
N THR A 109 -11.80 29.67 10.05
CA THR A 109 -10.75 29.45 11.05
C THR A 109 -10.41 27.98 11.09
N TYR A 110 -9.23 27.64 10.56
CA TYR A 110 -8.70 26.28 10.56
C TYR A 110 -7.93 26.04 11.86
N ARG A 111 -8.32 25.03 12.64
CA ARG A 111 -7.62 24.67 13.88
C ARG A 111 -6.79 23.42 13.67
N VAL A 112 -5.50 23.61 13.41
CA VAL A 112 -4.49 22.58 13.14
C VAL A 112 -3.96 21.99 14.46
N PHE A 113 -3.81 20.66 14.56
CA PHE A 113 -3.31 19.98 15.78
C PHE A 113 -1.96 19.31 15.50
N PRO A 114 -0.85 19.97 15.86
CA PRO A 114 0.48 19.45 15.54
C PRO A 114 0.87 18.21 16.36
N PHE A 115 0.33 18.06 17.57
CA PHE A 115 0.79 17.07 18.56
C PHE A 115 2.31 16.97 18.61
N TRP A 116 2.96 18.12 18.78
CA TRP A 116 4.41 18.31 18.70
C TRP A 116 5.16 18.09 20.02
N GLN A 117 4.51 17.55 21.06
CA GLN A 117 5.06 17.39 22.42
C GLN A 117 6.43 16.68 22.46
N LYS A 118 6.68 15.76 21.52
CA LYS A 118 7.97 15.07 21.38
C LYS A 118 9.14 16.04 21.15
N GLU A 119 8.90 17.23 20.58
CA GLU A 119 9.92 18.26 20.42
C GLU A 119 10.40 18.84 21.75
N GLY A 120 9.55 18.78 22.80
CA GLY A 120 9.70 19.50 24.06
C GLY A 120 9.54 21.02 23.93
N ARG A 121 10.02 21.61 22.83
CA ARG A 121 10.01 23.06 22.59
C ARG A 121 9.94 23.40 21.11
N ILE A 122 9.19 24.45 20.77
CA ILE A 122 9.10 25.02 19.42
C ILE A 122 9.98 26.28 19.32
N VAL A 123 10.83 26.29 18.30
CA VAL A 123 11.83 27.32 18.00
C VAL A 123 11.59 27.99 16.65
N ARG A 124 11.09 27.25 15.67
CA ARG A 124 10.75 27.75 14.32
C ARG A 124 9.32 27.38 13.96
N LEU A 125 8.67 28.23 13.17
CA LEU A 125 7.33 28.03 12.62
C LEU A 125 7.30 28.49 11.16
N ARG A 126 6.58 27.77 10.31
CA ARG A 126 6.45 28.07 8.89
C ARG A 126 5.08 27.60 8.39
N PHE A 127 4.46 28.38 7.50
CA PHE A 127 3.18 28.09 6.87
C PHE A 127 3.36 27.99 5.36
N ASP A 128 2.91 26.88 4.80
CA ASP A 128 3.05 26.56 3.38
C ASP A 128 1.62 26.46 2.79
N PRO A 129 1.13 27.48 2.07
CA PRO A 129 -0.07 27.34 1.26
C PRO A 129 0.15 26.37 0.08
N TYR A 130 -0.91 25.96 -0.62
CA TYR A 130 -0.75 25.20 -1.87
C TYR A 130 -0.51 26.13 -3.05
N GLY A 131 0.15 25.58 -4.08
CA GLY A 131 0.44 26.26 -5.33
C GLY A 131 -0.78 26.66 -6.15
N MET A 132 -0.59 27.64 -7.04
CA MET A 132 -1.58 28.12 -8.02
C MET A 132 -2.92 28.62 -7.43
N GLY A 133 -2.95 29.04 -6.16
CA GLY A 133 -4.12 29.63 -5.49
C GLY A 133 -4.05 31.15 -5.27
N GLU A 134 -5.19 31.72 -4.86
CA GLU A 134 -5.30 33.07 -4.30
C GLU A 134 -5.87 32.97 -2.88
N PHE A 135 -5.22 33.69 -1.96
CA PHE A 135 -5.45 33.59 -0.52
C PHE A 135 -5.60 34.97 0.10
N ALA A 136 -6.42 35.06 1.15
CA ALA A 136 -6.34 36.16 2.11
C ALA A 136 -6.18 35.59 3.52
N LEU A 137 -5.11 35.99 4.21
CA LEU A 137 -4.71 35.52 5.53
C LEU A 137 -4.87 36.65 6.55
N ARG A 138 -5.66 36.42 7.61
CA ARG A 138 -5.89 37.38 8.70
C ARG A 138 -4.98 37.14 9.89
N SER A 139 -4.91 35.90 10.35
CA SER A 139 -4.15 35.57 11.55
C SER A 139 -3.63 34.14 11.55
N ILE A 140 -2.50 33.96 12.25
CA ILE A 140 -2.00 32.67 12.71
C ILE A 140 -1.83 32.78 14.22
N ARG A 141 -2.33 31.81 14.98
CA ARG A 141 -2.26 31.80 16.45
C ARG A 141 -1.86 30.43 16.97
N ILE A 142 -1.06 30.39 18.02
CA ILE A 142 -0.87 29.20 18.83
C ILE A 142 -1.75 29.34 20.06
N VAL A 143 -2.66 28.39 20.25
CA VAL A 143 -3.62 28.39 21.36
C VAL A 143 -3.48 27.11 22.17
N ARG A 144 -3.62 27.23 23.49
CA ARG A 144 -3.72 26.12 24.42
C ARG A 144 -5.18 25.89 24.79
N LEU A 145 -5.62 24.64 24.77
CA LEU A 145 -7.00 24.27 25.07
C LEU A 145 -7.21 24.07 26.57
N GLU A 146 -8.27 24.67 27.10
CA GLU A 146 -8.70 24.53 28.50
C GLU A 146 -9.89 23.56 28.62
N GLY A 147 -10.09 22.99 29.82
CA GLY A 147 -11.26 22.15 30.12
C GLY A 147 -11.10 20.66 29.79
N LEU A 148 -9.94 20.23 29.28
CA LEU A 148 -9.58 18.82 29.11
C LEU A 148 -8.93 18.28 30.39
N ALA A 149 -9.71 18.17 31.47
CA ALA A 149 -9.22 17.63 32.74
C ALA A 149 -8.97 16.11 32.60
N LEU A 150 -7.79 15.65 33.02
CA LEU A 150 -7.46 14.23 33.09
C LEU A 150 -7.39 13.82 34.56
N ARG A 151 -8.15 12.81 34.96
CA ARG A 151 -8.00 12.20 36.28
C ARG A 151 -6.90 11.14 36.23
N GLU A 152 -6.04 11.13 37.24
CA GLU A 152 -4.96 10.16 37.35
C GLU A 152 -5.51 8.72 37.28
N GLY A 153 -4.91 7.88 36.43
CA GLY A 153 -5.32 6.50 36.23
C GLY A 153 -6.64 6.29 35.48
N GLN A 154 -7.28 7.35 34.96
CA GLN A 154 -8.53 7.23 34.19
C GLN A 154 -8.30 6.52 32.86
N ARG A 155 -8.92 5.33 32.72
CA ARG A 155 -8.83 4.47 31.53
C ARG A 155 -10.19 4.07 30.99
N GLU A 156 -11.27 4.53 31.62
CA GLU A 156 -12.64 4.22 31.22
C GLU A 156 -13.44 5.52 31.11
N PHE A 157 -14.18 5.63 30.01
CA PHE A 157 -14.98 6.77 29.63
C PHE A 157 -16.38 6.25 29.28
N VAL A 158 -17.36 6.61 30.09
CA VAL A 158 -18.77 6.25 29.87
C VAL A 158 -19.49 7.53 29.49
N PHE A 159 -20.08 7.55 28.30
CA PHE A 159 -20.76 8.73 27.79
C PHE A 159 -22.23 8.68 28.24
N ARG A 160 -22.64 9.68 29.03
CA ARG A 160 -24.02 9.83 29.53
C ARG A 160 -24.43 11.30 29.44
N ALA A 161 -25.74 11.54 29.46
CA ALA A 161 -26.28 12.89 29.59
C ALA A 161 -25.57 13.65 30.73
N HIS A 162 -25.11 14.86 30.43
CA HIS A 162 -24.43 15.78 31.35
C HIS A 162 -23.02 15.41 31.85
N ARG A 163 -22.39 14.33 31.36
CA ARG A 163 -20.97 14.01 31.65
C ARG A 163 -20.24 13.53 30.41
N MET A 164 -19.62 14.48 29.69
CA MET A 164 -18.75 14.21 28.55
C MET A 164 -17.33 14.67 28.87
N ASP A 165 -16.44 13.70 29.16
CA ASP A 165 -15.01 13.97 29.39
C ASP A 165 -14.26 14.24 28.05
N TRP A 166 -14.95 14.07 26.91
CA TRP A 166 -14.45 14.28 25.54
C TRP A 166 -15.22 15.41 24.85
N THR A 167 -14.62 16.02 23.83
CA THR A 167 -15.20 17.12 23.05
C THR A 167 -15.19 16.80 21.55
N ALA A 168 -16.08 17.46 20.81
CA ALA A 168 -16.07 17.44 19.35
C ALA A 168 -14.93 18.30 18.80
N TRP A 169 -14.34 17.84 17.71
CA TRP A 169 -13.27 18.46 16.96
C TRP A 169 -13.64 18.49 15.48
N ARG A 170 -13.41 19.63 14.81
CA ARG A 170 -13.39 19.77 13.34
C ARG A 170 -14.57 19.16 12.57
N GLY A 171 -15.81 19.46 12.98
CA GLY A 171 -16.98 19.03 12.19
C GLY A 171 -17.50 17.65 12.53
N VAL A 172 -17.60 17.34 13.83
CA VAL A 172 -18.50 16.29 14.33
C VAL A 172 -19.62 16.95 15.12
N ARG A 173 -20.86 16.66 14.74
CA ARG A 173 -22.03 17.02 15.55
C ARG A 173 -22.19 15.99 16.66
N VAL A 174 -22.43 16.48 17.88
CA VAL A 174 -22.65 15.65 19.07
C VAL A 174 -24.04 15.97 19.62
N GLU A 175 -24.86 14.93 19.73
CA GLU A 175 -26.22 15.01 20.28
C GLU A 175 -26.38 13.98 21.41
N GLU A 176 -27.18 14.29 22.42
CA GLU A 176 -27.52 13.31 23.46
C GLU A 176 -28.38 12.19 22.87
N ALA A 177 -28.10 10.94 23.28
CA ALA A 177 -28.87 9.77 22.88
C ALA A 177 -29.40 9.04 24.12
N ALA A 178 -30.39 8.15 23.92
CA ALA A 178 -30.96 7.35 25.02
C ALA A 178 -29.90 6.54 25.79
N THR A 179 -28.87 6.09 25.07
CA THR A 179 -27.67 5.47 25.61
C THR A 179 -26.46 6.08 24.90
N GLY A 180 -25.50 6.62 25.65
CA GLY A 180 -24.30 7.20 25.02
C GLY A 180 -24.54 8.58 24.39
N VAL A 181 -23.72 8.88 23.40
CA VAL A 181 -23.75 10.13 22.62
C VAL A 181 -23.82 9.80 21.13
N ARG A 182 -24.70 10.49 20.41
CA ARG A 182 -24.81 10.39 18.95
C ARG A 182 -23.76 11.30 18.33
N LEU A 183 -22.94 10.73 17.47
CA LEU A 183 -21.88 11.41 16.72
C LEU A 183 -22.23 11.35 15.24
N GLN A 184 -22.28 12.50 14.57
CA GLN A 184 -22.47 12.58 13.12
C GLN A 184 -21.29 13.31 12.48
N LEU A 185 -20.70 12.72 11.44
CA LEU A 185 -19.62 13.36 10.68
C LEU A 185 -20.19 14.46 9.79
N GLU A 186 -19.74 15.70 9.97
CA GLU A 186 -20.10 16.84 9.11
C GLU A 186 -18.95 17.22 8.17
N GLU A 187 -17.71 16.93 8.57
CA GLU A 187 -16.50 17.21 7.80
C GLU A 187 -15.54 16.00 7.83
N PRO A 188 -14.76 15.73 6.76
CA PRO A 188 -13.94 14.51 6.66
C PRO A 188 -12.89 14.30 7.77
N ASP A 189 -12.40 15.36 8.40
CA ASP A 189 -11.38 15.33 9.45
C ASP A 189 -11.96 15.50 10.87
N GLY A 190 -13.28 15.47 11.00
CA GLY A 190 -13.96 15.59 12.28
C GLY A 190 -13.80 14.36 13.18
N PHE A 191 -13.66 14.59 14.49
CA PHE A 191 -13.63 13.50 15.48
C PHE A 191 -14.14 13.95 16.86
N PHE A 192 -14.45 12.99 17.72
CA PHE A 192 -14.84 13.20 19.11
C PHE A 192 -13.80 12.57 20.03
N GLY A 193 -13.13 13.36 20.88
CA GLY A 193 -11.96 12.88 21.63
C GLY A 193 -11.59 13.73 22.84
N GLY A 194 -10.71 13.18 23.68
CA GLY A 194 -10.27 13.78 24.93
C GLY A 194 -8.89 13.31 25.37
N ARG A 195 -8.39 13.90 26.45
CA ARG A 195 -7.06 13.57 27.00
C ARG A 195 -7.08 12.21 27.69
N VAL A 196 -5.96 11.52 27.57
CA VAL A 196 -5.64 10.29 28.31
C VAL A 196 -4.20 10.35 28.80
N SER A 197 -3.82 9.46 29.72
CA SER A 197 -2.43 9.16 30.07
C SER A 197 -2.35 7.65 30.23
N VAL A 198 -1.83 6.99 29.20
CA VAL A 198 -1.79 5.54 29.14
C VAL A 198 -0.47 5.09 28.55
N GLU A 199 0.22 4.21 29.26
CA GLU A 199 1.40 3.50 28.76
C GLU A 199 0.97 2.50 27.68
N ALA A 200 1.28 2.83 26.42
CA ALA A 200 0.78 2.18 25.22
C ALA A 200 1.02 0.66 25.21
N GLU A 201 2.24 0.24 25.56
CA GLU A 201 2.68 -1.17 25.53
C GLU A 201 2.02 -2.00 26.64
N ARG A 202 1.73 -1.39 27.79
CA ARG A 202 1.08 -2.03 28.92
C ARG A 202 -0.43 -2.18 28.71
N PHE A 203 -1.05 -1.27 27.98
CA PHE A 203 -2.49 -1.27 27.69
C PHE A 203 -2.76 -1.22 26.18
N PRO A 204 -2.51 -2.32 25.46
CA PRO A 204 -2.58 -2.31 24.01
C PRO A 204 -3.99 -2.42 23.45
N PHE A 205 -5.03 -2.54 24.28
CA PHE A 205 -6.40 -2.67 23.80
C PHE A 205 -7.20 -1.40 24.04
N VAL A 206 -7.72 -0.81 22.97
CA VAL A 206 -8.81 0.18 23.05
C VAL A 206 -10.12 -0.53 22.77
N ILE A 207 -11.06 -0.38 23.70
CA ILE A 207 -12.35 -1.08 23.66
C ILE A 207 -13.44 -0.04 23.51
N LEU A 208 -14.20 -0.16 22.42
CA LEU A 208 -15.31 0.73 22.11
C LEU A 208 -16.62 -0.04 22.16
N GLN A 209 -17.61 0.50 22.85
CA GLN A 209 -18.99 0.04 22.77
C GLN A 209 -19.79 1.07 21.99
N LEU A 210 -20.21 0.70 20.77
CA LEU A 210 -20.92 1.61 19.88
C LEU A 210 -21.97 0.88 19.04
N ARG A 211 -22.92 1.67 18.51
CA ARG A 211 -23.91 1.27 17.52
C ARG A 211 -23.69 2.06 16.24
N SER A 212 -23.91 1.44 15.10
CA SER A 212 -23.90 2.13 13.80
C SER A 212 -25.16 1.80 13.01
N VAL A 213 -25.66 2.78 12.24
CA VAL A 213 -26.82 2.61 11.35
C VAL A 213 -26.40 2.66 9.89
N ASN A 214 -25.44 3.51 9.54
CA ASN A 214 -24.96 3.72 8.16
C ASN A 214 -23.44 3.64 8.02
N ALA A 215 -22.68 3.98 9.05
CA ALA A 215 -21.22 3.85 9.00
C ALA A 215 -20.82 2.37 9.02
N THR A 216 -20.01 1.92 8.07
CA THR A 216 -19.44 0.56 8.04
C THR A 216 -17.98 0.53 8.48
N GLN A 217 -17.37 1.70 8.68
CA GLN A 217 -16.02 1.86 9.19
C GLN A 217 -15.97 3.08 10.10
N CYS A 218 -15.12 3.03 11.13
CA CYS A 218 -14.80 4.17 11.98
C CYS A 218 -13.28 4.28 12.09
N THR A 219 -12.79 5.43 12.57
CA THR A 219 -11.35 5.62 12.81
C THR A 219 -11.14 5.93 14.28
N LEU A 220 -10.25 5.19 14.94
CA LEU A 220 -9.68 5.60 16.21
C LEU A 220 -8.53 6.56 15.93
N LEU A 221 -8.53 7.70 16.61
CA LEU A 221 -7.47 8.68 16.55
C LEU A 221 -6.73 8.73 17.88
N PHE A 222 -5.42 8.91 17.83
CA PHE A 222 -4.62 8.99 19.04
C PHE A 222 -3.36 9.84 18.81
N ALA A 223 -2.79 10.35 19.90
CA ALA A 223 -1.49 11.00 19.88
C ALA A 223 -0.62 10.43 21.00
N THR A 224 0.69 10.39 20.78
CA THR A 224 1.63 9.80 21.74
C THR A 224 2.83 10.70 22.01
N SER A 225 3.55 10.45 23.09
CA SER A 225 4.81 11.14 23.40
C SER A 225 5.93 10.87 22.40
N GLU A 226 5.77 9.87 21.51
CA GLU A 226 6.81 9.39 20.60
C GLU A 226 6.55 9.67 19.12
N ALA A 227 5.37 10.18 18.78
CA ALA A 227 4.99 10.53 17.41
C ALA A 227 4.56 12.00 17.29
N TYR A 228 4.76 12.56 16.10
CA TYR A 228 4.22 13.87 15.71
C TYR A 228 2.85 13.68 15.04
N GLY A 229 1.98 14.68 15.18
CA GLY A 229 0.66 14.65 14.58
C GLY A 229 -0.28 13.62 15.21
N ILE A 230 -1.50 13.59 14.68
CA ILE A 230 -2.52 12.62 15.09
C ILE A 230 -2.33 11.32 14.32
N GLN A 231 -2.18 10.22 15.04
CA GLN A 231 -2.14 8.88 14.49
C GLN A 231 -3.58 8.36 14.29
N GLN A 232 -3.77 7.48 13.32
CA GLN A 232 -5.07 6.94 12.95
C GLN A 232 -5.03 5.42 12.86
N HIS A 233 -6.11 4.77 13.30
CA HIS A 233 -6.32 3.34 13.14
C HIS A 233 -7.78 3.09 12.74
N ALA A 234 -7.99 2.76 11.47
CA ALA A 234 -9.31 2.44 10.94
C ALA A 234 -9.76 1.04 11.39
N PHE A 235 -11.05 0.88 11.66
CA PHE A 235 -11.65 -0.40 12.04
C PHE A 235 -13.08 -0.51 11.52
N GLU A 236 -13.47 -1.73 11.13
CA GLU A 236 -14.81 -2.01 10.61
C GLU A 236 -15.85 -2.04 11.72
N VAL A 237 -17.03 -1.49 11.42
CA VAL A 237 -18.18 -1.47 12.32
C VAL A 237 -19.41 -2.09 11.65
N ILE A 238 -20.23 -2.76 12.44
CA ILE A 238 -21.44 -3.43 11.97
C ILE A 238 -22.59 -2.41 11.98
N ALA A 239 -23.15 -2.14 10.79
CA ALA A 239 -24.24 -1.20 10.58
C ALA A 239 -25.63 -1.86 10.71
N ASP A 240 -25.92 -2.47 11.86
CA ASP A 240 -27.19 -3.17 12.14
C ASP A 240 -28.05 -2.47 13.22
N GLY A 241 -27.63 -1.28 13.67
CA GLY A 241 -28.26 -0.52 14.73
C GLY A 241 -28.11 -1.11 16.14
N GLN A 242 -27.40 -2.23 16.31
CA GLN A 242 -27.21 -2.90 17.60
C GLN A 242 -25.91 -2.46 18.29
N PRO A 243 -25.83 -2.57 19.63
CA PRO A 243 -24.59 -2.34 20.35
C PRO A 243 -23.63 -3.50 20.16
N HIS A 244 -22.43 -3.16 19.69
CA HIS A 244 -21.32 -4.08 19.53
C HIS A 244 -20.13 -3.62 20.37
N LEU A 245 -19.35 -4.57 20.84
CA LEU A 245 -18.10 -4.33 21.57
C LEU A 245 -16.91 -4.59 20.63
N TYR A 246 -16.11 -3.56 20.38
CA TYR A 246 -14.97 -3.61 19.47
C TYR A 246 -13.68 -3.61 20.28
N ASN A 247 -12.95 -4.73 20.25
CA ASN A 247 -11.61 -4.86 20.85
C ASN A 247 -10.55 -4.52 19.80
N LEU A 248 -10.00 -3.31 19.86
CA LEU A 248 -8.95 -2.83 18.95
C LEU A 248 -7.57 -3.12 19.56
N ASN A 249 -6.80 -4.01 18.94
CA ASN A 249 -5.40 -4.26 19.32
C ASN A 249 -4.51 -3.16 18.73
N MET A 250 -4.22 -2.16 19.53
CA MET A 250 -3.51 -0.97 19.11
C MET A 250 -2.01 -1.17 18.90
N LEU A 251 -1.43 -2.29 19.35
CA LEU A 251 -0.04 -2.60 18.98
C LEU A 251 0.14 -2.89 17.49
N ASP A 252 -0.97 -3.10 16.76
CA ASP A 252 -1.01 -3.18 15.30
C ASP A 252 -1.02 -1.79 14.63
N ALA A 253 -1.26 -0.72 15.38
CA ALA A 253 -1.28 0.65 14.86
C ALA A 253 0.12 1.27 14.86
N PRO A 254 0.58 1.85 13.72
CA PRO A 254 1.79 2.66 13.70
C PRO A 254 1.69 3.81 14.69
N GLY A 255 2.78 4.10 15.40
CA GLY A 255 2.83 5.20 16.37
C GLY A 255 2.23 4.88 17.75
N TRP A 256 1.63 3.71 17.96
CA TRP A 256 1.21 3.28 19.31
C TRP A 256 2.42 2.85 20.14
N GLY A 257 3.00 3.80 20.87
CA GLY A 257 4.15 3.61 21.74
C GLY A 257 4.30 4.75 22.74
N GLY A 258 5.05 4.51 23.81
CA GLY A 258 5.25 5.47 24.88
C GLY A 258 3.95 5.84 25.62
N GLU A 259 3.80 7.12 25.97
CA GLU A 259 2.58 7.61 26.61
C GLU A 259 1.56 8.06 25.54
N VAL A 260 0.39 7.42 25.51
CA VAL A 260 -0.77 7.93 24.77
C VAL A 260 -1.34 9.12 25.55
N VAL A 261 -1.41 10.27 24.90
CA VAL A 261 -1.80 11.56 25.51
C VAL A 261 -3.20 12.03 25.08
N MET A 262 -3.76 11.44 24.03
CA MET A 262 -5.10 11.74 23.50
C MET A 262 -5.69 10.49 22.84
N LEU A 263 -7.01 10.30 23.01
CA LEU A 263 -7.82 9.33 22.26
C LEU A 263 -9.09 9.99 21.71
N GLY A 264 -9.48 9.59 20.51
CA GLY A 264 -10.72 10.02 19.89
C GLY A 264 -11.27 9.03 18.86
N VAL A 265 -12.50 9.26 18.43
CA VAL A 265 -13.21 8.46 17.42
C VAL A 265 -13.77 9.38 16.36
N ARG A 266 -13.50 9.08 15.08
CA ARG A 266 -14.20 9.65 13.94
C ARG A 266 -15.39 8.75 13.56
N PRO A 267 -16.62 9.30 13.52
CA PRO A 267 -17.84 8.52 13.25
C PRO A 267 -18.07 8.33 11.75
N GLY A 268 -17.39 7.36 11.13
CA GLY A 268 -17.57 7.08 9.70
C GLY A 268 -16.42 7.54 8.80
N GLU A 269 -16.63 7.36 7.49
CA GLU A 269 -15.75 7.88 6.43
C GLU A 269 -16.42 8.98 5.60
N ASN A 270 -17.76 9.00 5.56
CA ASN A 270 -18.54 9.90 4.72
C ASN A 270 -19.27 10.93 5.57
N VAL A 271 -19.36 12.16 5.06
CA VAL A 271 -20.23 13.18 5.66
C VAL A 271 -21.67 12.65 5.73
N GLY A 272 -22.27 12.73 6.92
CA GLY A 272 -23.58 12.17 7.25
C GLY A 272 -23.53 10.82 7.98
N ASP A 273 -22.38 10.13 7.98
CA ASP A 273 -22.19 8.91 8.77
C ASP A 273 -22.44 9.17 10.26
N THR A 274 -23.13 8.24 10.91
CA THR A 274 -23.61 8.39 12.28
C THR A 274 -23.34 7.13 13.10
N ILE A 275 -22.81 7.33 14.30
CA ILE A 275 -22.73 6.29 15.34
C ILE A 275 -23.31 6.77 16.67
N VAL A 276 -23.63 5.83 17.55
CA VAL A 276 -23.89 6.09 18.97
C VAL A 276 -22.76 5.47 19.77
N LEU A 277 -21.94 6.29 20.43
CA LEU A 277 -20.83 5.86 21.26
C LEU A 277 -21.25 5.82 22.74
N GLU A 278 -21.23 4.64 23.35
CA GLU A 278 -21.68 4.43 24.73
C GLU A 278 -20.52 4.41 25.73
N LYS A 279 -19.42 3.75 25.36
CA LYS A 279 -18.24 3.59 26.22
C LYS A 279 -16.96 3.49 25.40
N ALA A 280 -15.89 4.08 25.91
CA ALA A 280 -14.53 3.85 25.47
C ALA A 280 -13.66 3.46 26.67
N SER A 281 -12.73 2.52 26.51
CA SER A 281 -11.77 2.18 27.56
C SER A 281 -10.45 1.69 27.00
N VAL A 282 -9.39 1.77 27.80
CA VAL A 282 -8.06 1.23 27.47
C VAL A 282 -7.68 0.15 28.47
N SER A 283 -7.16 -0.97 28.01
CA SER A 283 -6.97 -2.16 28.83
C SER A 283 -5.79 -3.03 28.39
N ALA A 284 -5.36 -3.92 29.29
CA ALA A 284 -4.25 -4.84 29.06
C ALA A 284 -4.67 -6.09 28.27
N GLN A 285 -5.97 -6.39 28.23
CA GLN A 285 -6.54 -7.61 27.67
C GLN A 285 -7.87 -7.29 26.96
N PRO A 286 -8.22 -7.99 25.88
CA PRO A 286 -9.51 -7.81 25.24
C PRO A 286 -10.66 -8.22 26.17
N GLN A 287 -11.85 -7.67 25.96
CA GLN A 287 -13.03 -7.87 26.83
C GLN A 287 -14.23 -8.46 26.08
N GLY A 288 -15.22 -8.91 26.85
CA GLY A 288 -16.49 -9.41 26.34
C GLY A 288 -16.51 -10.92 26.09
N LYS A 289 -17.70 -11.44 25.83
CA LYS A 289 -17.93 -12.83 25.41
C LYS A 289 -17.27 -13.09 24.04
N PRO A 290 -17.04 -14.34 23.64
CA PRO A 290 -16.50 -14.62 22.32
C PRO A 290 -17.45 -14.09 21.23
N ASP A 291 -16.89 -13.45 20.22
CA ASP A 291 -17.58 -12.89 19.06
C ASP A 291 -16.94 -13.47 17.80
N LEU A 292 -17.59 -14.48 17.21
CA LEU A 292 -17.09 -15.18 16.04
C LEU A 292 -17.46 -14.40 14.77
N ARG A 293 -16.47 -14.03 13.97
CA ARG A 293 -16.67 -13.34 12.69
C ARG A 293 -16.14 -14.17 11.55
N VAL A 294 -16.94 -14.28 10.48
CA VAL A 294 -16.51 -14.95 9.25
C VAL A 294 -15.66 -13.99 8.44
N LEU A 295 -14.40 -14.36 8.22
CA LEU A 295 -13.46 -13.60 7.39
C LEU A 295 -13.62 -13.92 5.90
N TYR A 296 -13.99 -15.17 5.60
CA TYR A 296 -14.15 -15.63 4.22
C TYR A 296 -15.08 -16.84 4.18
N PHE A 297 -16.00 -16.85 3.22
CA PHE A 297 -16.79 -18.03 2.88
C PHE A 297 -17.16 -17.99 1.41
N ASP A 298 -16.50 -18.81 0.57
CA ASP A 298 -16.75 -18.91 -0.86
C ASP A 298 -16.00 -20.14 -1.45
N VAL A 299 -16.13 -20.40 -2.75
CA VAL A 299 -15.27 -21.33 -3.51
C VAL A 299 -13.91 -20.69 -3.72
N GLU A 300 -12.81 -21.33 -3.31
CA GLU A 300 -11.43 -20.83 -3.42
C GLU A 300 -10.94 -20.71 -4.86
N ASP A 301 -11.36 -21.59 -5.77
CA ASP A 301 -11.01 -21.57 -7.19
C ASP A 301 -11.44 -20.25 -7.86
N ALA A 302 -10.57 -19.68 -8.69
CA ALA A 302 -10.82 -18.37 -9.31
C ALA A 302 -11.87 -18.43 -10.44
N LEU A 303 -11.91 -19.54 -11.20
CA LEU A 303 -12.91 -19.77 -12.24
C LEU A 303 -13.42 -21.23 -12.16
N PRO A 304 -14.33 -21.55 -11.22
CA PRO A 304 -14.78 -22.92 -11.00
C PRO A 304 -15.59 -23.45 -12.19
N ARG A 305 -15.27 -24.68 -12.62
CA ARG A 305 -15.92 -25.37 -13.75
C ARG A 305 -16.72 -26.58 -13.30
N ALA A 306 -17.87 -26.81 -13.92
CA ALA A 306 -18.65 -28.03 -13.74
C ALA A 306 -17.84 -29.27 -14.16
N GLY A 307 -17.96 -30.35 -13.40
CA GLY A 307 -17.23 -31.60 -13.61
C GLY A 307 -15.79 -31.60 -13.08
N VAL A 308 -15.31 -30.48 -12.54
CA VAL A 308 -14.00 -30.38 -11.87
C VAL A 308 -14.23 -30.23 -10.36
N PRO A 309 -13.51 -30.97 -9.49
CA PRO A 309 -13.55 -30.72 -8.06
C PRO A 309 -13.10 -29.29 -7.74
N VAL A 310 -13.89 -28.59 -6.90
CA VAL A 310 -13.58 -27.24 -6.42
C VAL A 310 -13.46 -27.26 -4.90
N THR A 311 -12.78 -26.27 -4.32
CA THR A 311 -12.63 -26.15 -2.87
C THR A 311 -13.55 -25.07 -2.34
N VAL A 312 -14.48 -25.41 -1.45
CA VAL A 312 -15.22 -24.42 -0.65
C VAL A 312 -14.44 -24.21 0.63
N ALA A 313 -14.13 -22.96 0.99
CA ALA A 313 -13.44 -22.66 2.24
C ALA A 313 -14.22 -21.69 3.13
N LEU A 314 -14.02 -21.85 4.43
CA LEU A 314 -14.57 -21.00 5.49
C LEU A 314 -13.44 -20.63 6.44
N ARG A 315 -13.24 -19.33 6.67
CA ARG A 315 -12.32 -18.79 7.68
C ARG A 315 -13.09 -17.98 8.71
N VAL A 316 -12.80 -18.21 9.97
CA VAL A 316 -13.47 -17.55 11.11
C VAL A 316 -12.42 -17.04 12.09
N VAL A 317 -12.64 -15.86 12.65
CA VAL A 317 -11.83 -15.27 13.74
C VAL A 317 -12.70 -15.05 14.97
N ASN A 318 -12.11 -15.11 16.16
CA ASN A 318 -12.76 -14.60 17.37
C ASN A 318 -12.26 -13.19 17.68
N VAL A 319 -13.15 -12.20 17.71
CA VAL A 319 -12.81 -10.81 18.08
C VAL A 319 -13.32 -10.42 19.48
N GLY A 320 -13.96 -11.36 20.17
CA GLY A 320 -14.35 -11.23 21.57
C GLY A 320 -13.18 -11.54 22.52
N GLY A 321 -13.19 -10.96 23.72
CA GLY A 321 -12.07 -11.10 24.65
C GLY A 321 -11.92 -12.49 25.27
N GLN A 322 -13.04 -13.21 25.47
CA GLN A 322 -13.02 -14.60 25.94
C GLN A 322 -12.74 -15.58 24.79
N THR A 323 -12.09 -16.71 25.11
CA THR A 323 -11.84 -17.81 24.16
C THR A 323 -13.15 -18.52 23.79
N ALA A 324 -13.38 -18.74 22.49
CA ALA A 324 -14.47 -19.57 22.01
C ALA A 324 -14.11 -21.06 22.11
N GLY A 325 -14.89 -21.85 22.83
CA GLY A 325 -14.68 -23.30 22.99
C GLY A 325 -15.50 -24.14 22.01
N GLY A 326 -15.04 -25.35 21.70
CA GLY A 326 -15.71 -26.32 20.84
C GLY A 326 -16.06 -25.81 19.45
N VAL A 327 -15.20 -24.99 18.82
CA VAL A 327 -15.53 -24.36 17.54
C VAL A 327 -15.60 -25.40 16.42
N THR A 328 -16.75 -25.49 15.75
CA THR A 328 -16.98 -26.41 14.63
C THR A 328 -17.76 -25.72 13.51
N ALA A 329 -17.61 -26.21 12.28
CA ALA A 329 -18.35 -25.69 11.13
C ALA A 329 -18.95 -26.79 10.26
N LYS A 330 -20.08 -26.48 9.61
CA LYS A 330 -20.76 -27.32 8.62
C LYS A 330 -21.13 -26.49 7.39
N VAL A 331 -20.97 -27.07 6.20
CA VAL A 331 -21.42 -26.49 4.93
C VAL A 331 -22.65 -27.25 4.41
N ASN A 332 -23.64 -26.50 3.93
CA ASN A 332 -24.83 -27.04 3.27
C ASN A 332 -24.61 -26.99 1.76
N LEU A 333 -24.51 -28.17 1.13
CA LEU A 333 -24.30 -28.31 -0.31
C LEU A 333 -25.65 -28.42 -1.05
N PRO A 334 -25.78 -27.80 -2.23
CA PRO A 334 -26.99 -27.90 -3.05
C PRO A 334 -27.16 -29.30 -3.67
N ALA A 335 -28.37 -29.60 -4.14
CA ALA A 335 -28.62 -30.83 -4.88
C ALA A 335 -27.70 -30.94 -6.12
N GLY A 336 -27.09 -32.09 -6.32
CA GLY A 336 -26.14 -32.33 -7.42
C GLY A 336 -24.68 -31.96 -7.13
N ALA A 337 -24.39 -31.38 -5.96
CA ALA A 337 -23.04 -31.22 -5.45
C ALA A 337 -22.66 -32.39 -4.53
N ARG A 338 -21.45 -32.95 -4.70
CA ARG A 338 -20.95 -34.09 -3.92
C ARG A 338 -19.71 -33.70 -3.14
N LEU A 339 -19.75 -33.85 -1.82
CA LEU A 339 -18.56 -33.73 -0.98
C LEU A 339 -17.60 -34.89 -1.28
N LEU A 340 -16.32 -34.57 -1.52
CA LEU A 340 -15.26 -35.55 -1.78
C LEU A 340 -14.34 -35.71 -0.58
N GLU A 341 -13.94 -34.59 0.04
CA GLU A 341 -12.91 -34.55 1.08
C GLU A 341 -13.20 -33.41 2.07
N ARG A 342 -12.80 -33.60 3.34
CA ARG A 342 -12.79 -32.57 4.38
C ARG A 342 -11.37 -32.34 4.86
N VAL A 343 -10.91 -31.10 4.82
CA VAL A 343 -9.64 -30.66 5.41
C VAL A 343 -9.98 -29.62 6.48
N GLN A 344 -9.56 -29.83 7.72
CA GLN A 344 -9.89 -28.94 8.84
C GLN A 344 -8.64 -28.55 9.63
N SER A 345 -8.56 -27.29 10.06
CA SER A 345 -7.55 -26.85 11.02
C SER A 345 -7.85 -27.46 12.40
N ALA A 346 -6.84 -28.02 13.05
CA ALA A 346 -6.96 -28.61 14.38
C ALA A 346 -7.02 -27.53 15.47
N GLN A 347 -8.18 -26.91 15.69
CA GLN A 347 -8.41 -26.05 16.85
C GLN A 347 -9.83 -26.24 17.40
N SER A 348 -9.95 -26.81 18.60
CA SER A 348 -11.21 -26.89 19.34
C SER A 348 -11.46 -25.64 20.21
N ALA A 349 -10.47 -24.78 20.38
CA ALA A 349 -10.58 -23.53 21.11
C ALA A 349 -9.98 -22.40 20.27
N LEU A 350 -10.66 -21.25 20.21
CA LEU A 350 -10.29 -20.10 19.39
C LEU A 350 -10.16 -18.84 20.28
N PRO A 351 -8.94 -18.52 20.75
CA PRO A 351 -8.66 -17.29 21.48
C PRO A 351 -8.91 -16.02 20.65
N TYR A 352 -8.91 -14.86 21.31
CA TYR A 352 -8.98 -13.56 20.61
C TYR A 352 -7.90 -13.46 19.52
N GLY A 353 -8.31 -13.05 18.32
CA GLY A 353 -7.44 -12.82 17.17
C GLY A 353 -6.94 -14.09 16.46
N GLU A 354 -7.19 -15.28 17.01
CA GLU A 354 -6.87 -16.53 16.30
C GLU A 354 -7.94 -16.87 15.26
N GLU A 355 -7.53 -17.54 14.17
CA GLU A 355 -8.41 -17.96 13.08
C GLU A 355 -8.52 -19.49 13.01
N ALA A 356 -9.72 -19.98 12.70
CA ALA A 356 -9.99 -21.36 12.34
C ALA A 356 -10.42 -21.44 10.87
N GLU A 357 -10.03 -22.53 10.20
CA GLU A 357 -10.28 -22.74 8.79
C GLU A 357 -10.82 -24.14 8.48
N TRP A 358 -11.82 -24.19 7.62
CA TRP A 358 -12.39 -25.41 7.08
C TRP A 358 -12.38 -25.36 5.56
N ARG A 359 -11.96 -26.47 4.93
CA ARG A 359 -11.99 -26.67 3.49
C ARG A 359 -12.77 -27.94 3.16
N TRP A 360 -13.63 -27.84 2.15
CA TRP A 360 -14.41 -28.95 1.62
C TRP A 360 -14.14 -29.07 0.13
N ARG A 361 -13.59 -30.20 -0.34
CA ARG A 361 -13.59 -30.48 -1.78
C ARG A 361 -14.97 -30.92 -2.20
N VAL A 362 -15.53 -30.24 -3.19
CA VAL A 362 -16.89 -30.47 -3.69
C VAL A 362 -16.85 -30.65 -5.21
N LEU A 363 -17.57 -31.64 -5.72
CA LEU A 363 -17.77 -31.82 -7.16
C LEU A 363 -19.19 -31.38 -7.54
N PHE A 364 -19.29 -30.44 -8.48
CA PHE A 364 -20.56 -30.05 -9.11
C PHE A 364 -20.68 -30.75 -10.46
N ALA A 365 -21.69 -31.61 -10.63
CA ALA A 365 -21.85 -32.38 -11.87
C ALA A 365 -22.29 -31.53 -13.07
N ARG A 366 -22.90 -30.36 -12.83
CA ARG A 366 -23.41 -29.42 -13.84
C ARG A 366 -23.10 -27.99 -13.43
N ALA A 367 -23.21 -27.07 -14.38
CA ALA A 367 -23.17 -25.64 -14.09
C ALA A 367 -24.28 -25.32 -13.07
N TRP A 368 -23.97 -24.44 -12.13
CA TRP A 368 -24.84 -24.14 -11.01
C TRP A 368 -24.59 -22.73 -10.52
N ARG A 369 -25.65 -21.98 -10.24
CA ARG A 369 -25.57 -20.67 -9.58
C ARG A 369 -26.57 -20.64 -8.44
N GLY A 370 -26.13 -20.23 -7.26
CA GLY A 370 -27.02 -20.17 -6.11
C GLY A 370 -26.30 -19.79 -4.82
N MET A 371 -27.03 -19.89 -3.72
CA MET A 371 -26.54 -19.53 -2.39
C MET A 371 -25.98 -20.75 -1.67
N LEU A 372 -24.68 -20.76 -1.38
CA LEU A 372 -24.09 -21.66 -0.39
C LEU A 372 -24.34 -21.12 1.01
N THR A 373 -24.48 -22.01 1.99
CA THR A 373 -24.64 -21.64 3.40
C THR A 373 -23.71 -22.47 4.27
N ALA A 374 -23.07 -21.83 5.25
CA ALA A 374 -22.33 -22.51 6.31
C ALA A 374 -22.78 -22.04 7.69
N GLN A 375 -22.61 -22.91 8.68
CA GLN A 375 -22.91 -22.65 10.08
C GLN A 375 -21.68 -22.94 10.93
N VAL A 376 -21.36 -22.01 11.83
CA VAL A 376 -20.29 -22.11 12.82
C VAL A 376 -20.93 -22.19 14.20
N GLN A 377 -20.50 -23.14 14.99
CA GLN A 377 -20.99 -23.38 16.35
C GLN A 377 -19.83 -23.34 17.35
N SER A 378 -20.13 -22.91 18.56
CA SER A 378 -19.22 -22.86 19.70
C SER A 378 -20.02 -23.17 20.97
N THR A 379 -19.35 -23.67 22.01
CA THR A 379 -19.97 -23.99 23.30
C THR A 379 -20.39 -22.75 24.09
N ASN A 380 -19.76 -21.59 23.82
CA ASN A 380 -19.93 -20.36 24.61
C ASN A 380 -20.02 -19.07 23.76
N ALA A 381 -20.19 -19.20 22.44
CA ALA A 381 -20.43 -18.08 21.54
C ALA A 381 -21.78 -18.22 20.82
N VAL A 382 -22.33 -17.11 20.32
CA VAL A 382 -23.54 -17.14 19.49
C VAL A 382 -23.21 -17.86 18.17
N PRO A 383 -24.03 -18.82 17.71
CA PRO A 383 -23.83 -19.48 16.42
C PRO A 383 -23.87 -18.49 15.25
N VAL A 384 -22.97 -18.66 14.30
CA VAL A 384 -22.88 -17.79 13.11
C VAL A 384 -23.35 -18.55 11.89
N THR A 385 -24.26 -17.96 11.12
CA THR A 385 -24.65 -18.47 9.80
C THR A 385 -24.16 -17.50 8.74
N VAL A 386 -23.43 -18.00 7.75
CA VAL A 386 -22.93 -17.22 6.62
C VAL A 386 -23.42 -17.78 5.30
N ARG A 387 -23.59 -16.90 4.32
CA ARG A 387 -24.09 -17.22 3.00
C ARG A 387 -23.20 -16.59 1.94
N ALA A 388 -23.04 -17.28 0.81
CA ALA A 388 -22.27 -16.79 -0.33
C ALA A 388 -22.98 -17.15 -1.63
N VAL A 389 -23.06 -16.20 -2.56
CA VAL A 389 -23.55 -16.49 -3.91
C VAL A 389 -22.38 -17.04 -4.71
N VAL A 390 -22.54 -18.27 -5.20
CA VAL A 390 -21.49 -18.99 -5.93
C VAL A 390 -22.00 -19.33 -7.32
N GLU A 391 -21.11 -19.21 -8.30
CA GLU A 391 -21.34 -19.63 -9.67
C GLU A 391 -20.31 -20.67 -10.08
N ILE A 392 -20.77 -21.79 -10.62
CA ILE A 392 -20.00 -22.86 -11.24
C ILE A 392 -20.32 -22.80 -12.73
N THR A 393 -19.33 -22.46 -13.53
CA THR A 393 -19.53 -22.22 -14.96
C THR A 393 -19.48 -23.52 -15.77
N PRO A 394 -20.13 -23.57 -16.95
CA PRO A 394 -19.99 -24.69 -17.87
C PRO A 394 -18.53 -24.90 -18.30
N ARG A 395 -18.16 -26.14 -18.58
CA ARG A 395 -16.86 -26.43 -19.20
C ARG A 395 -16.91 -26.10 -20.70
N PRO A 396 -16.03 -25.23 -21.24
CA PRO A 396 -16.10 -24.82 -22.65
C PRO A 396 -15.79 -25.97 -23.62
N LEU A 397 -14.85 -26.85 -23.24
CA LEU A 397 -14.41 -27.97 -24.07
C LEU A 397 -14.95 -29.30 -23.56
N ARG A 398 -15.42 -30.14 -24.49
CA ARG A 398 -15.82 -31.53 -24.21
C ARG A 398 -14.63 -32.49 -24.14
N THR A 399 -13.54 -32.19 -24.85
CA THR A 399 -12.32 -33.01 -24.95
C THR A 399 -11.07 -32.17 -24.69
N ALA A 400 -10.10 -32.72 -23.95
CA ALA A 400 -8.87 -32.03 -23.58
C ALA A 400 -7.86 -32.01 -24.75
N SER A 401 -7.30 -30.83 -25.07
CA SER A 401 -6.21 -30.66 -26.05
C SER A 401 -4.84 -31.07 -25.50
N ARG A 402 -4.68 -31.09 -24.16
CA ARG A 402 -3.41 -31.32 -23.42
C ARG A 402 -2.25 -30.39 -23.83
N THR A 403 -2.54 -29.31 -24.52
CA THR A 403 -1.60 -28.28 -24.96
C THR A 403 -2.29 -26.92 -24.89
N ILE A 404 -1.52 -25.85 -24.69
CA ILE A 404 -2.05 -24.48 -24.79
C ILE A 404 -2.34 -24.22 -26.28
N PRO A 405 -3.58 -23.86 -26.66
CA PRO A 405 -3.92 -23.55 -28.06
C PRO A 405 -3.22 -22.27 -28.53
N PRO A 406 -2.88 -22.16 -29.83
CA PRO A 406 -2.41 -20.90 -30.39
C PRO A 406 -3.39 -19.75 -30.11
N PRO A 407 -2.89 -18.52 -29.88
CA PRO A 407 -3.74 -17.36 -29.74
C PRO A 407 -4.48 -17.04 -31.05
N SER A 408 -5.65 -16.43 -30.92
CA SER A 408 -6.41 -15.80 -32.00
C SER A 408 -6.45 -14.28 -31.80
N PRO A 409 -5.35 -13.54 -32.12
CA PRO A 409 -5.25 -12.12 -31.81
C PRO A 409 -6.39 -11.31 -32.44
N VAL A 410 -6.88 -10.32 -31.70
CA VAL A 410 -7.78 -9.29 -32.22
C VAL A 410 -7.06 -7.95 -32.28
N LYS A 411 -7.30 -7.22 -33.37
CA LYS A 411 -6.61 -5.96 -33.63
C LYS A 411 -7.41 -4.80 -33.08
N PRO A 412 -6.85 -3.98 -32.17
CA PRO A 412 -7.50 -2.75 -31.74
C PRO A 412 -7.30 -1.61 -32.75
N GLU A 413 -8.13 -0.58 -32.66
CA GLU A 413 -7.98 0.67 -33.44
C GLU A 413 -6.71 1.45 -33.03
N TYR A 414 -6.48 1.57 -31.72
CA TYR A 414 -5.27 2.14 -31.12
C TYR A 414 -4.49 1.05 -30.37
N PRO A 415 -3.15 1.05 -30.36
CA PRO A 415 -2.39 0.15 -29.52
C PRO A 415 -2.77 0.29 -28.04
N VAL A 416 -2.89 -0.85 -27.37
CA VAL A 416 -3.19 -0.94 -25.93
C VAL A 416 -1.99 -1.60 -25.25
N GLY A 417 -1.30 -0.81 -24.43
CA GLY A 417 -0.19 -1.26 -23.60
C GLY A 417 -0.63 -1.61 -22.19
N VAL A 418 0.09 -2.52 -21.54
CA VAL A 418 -0.12 -2.83 -20.12
C VAL A 418 1.23 -2.96 -19.41
N TYR A 419 1.39 -2.35 -18.23
CA TYR A 419 2.57 -2.59 -17.39
C TYR A 419 2.59 -4.03 -16.87
N TYR A 420 3.78 -4.59 -16.69
CA TYR A 420 4.00 -5.96 -16.21
C TYR A 420 5.04 -5.94 -15.08
N PHE A 421 4.62 -6.37 -13.89
CA PHE A 421 5.48 -6.44 -12.71
C PHE A 421 6.07 -7.85 -12.56
N PRO A 422 7.39 -8.04 -12.73
CA PRO A 422 8.04 -9.35 -12.69
C PRO A 422 8.41 -9.76 -11.26
N GLY A 423 7.42 -9.84 -10.36
CA GLY A 423 7.59 -10.08 -8.93
C GLY A 423 7.09 -11.42 -8.39
N TRP A 424 6.69 -12.39 -9.23
CA TRP A 424 5.86 -13.54 -8.80
C TRP A 424 6.51 -14.91 -9.03
N ARG A 425 7.79 -15.06 -8.66
CA ARG A 425 8.59 -16.27 -8.89
C ARG A 425 8.38 -17.38 -7.84
N SER A 426 8.07 -17.01 -6.60
CA SER A 426 8.13 -17.91 -5.45
C SER A 426 6.89 -17.85 -4.54
N ALA A 427 6.71 -18.90 -3.74
CA ALA A 427 5.67 -18.96 -2.71
C ALA A 427 5.79 -17.81 -1.68
N GLY A 428 7.01 -17.36 -1.39
CA GLY A 428 7.27 -16.22 -0.51
C GLY A 428 6.60 -14.94 -0.97
N GLN A 429 6.68 -14.67 -2.27
CA GLN A 429 6.07 -13.49 -2.89
C GLN A 429 4.54 -13.59 -2.92
N TRP A 430 3.98 -14.77 -3.19
CA TRP A 430 2.53 -14.98 -3.18
C TRP A 430 1.89 -15.02 -1.79
N ALA A 431 2.64 -15.37 -0.74
CA ALA A 431 2.07 -15.62 0.59
C ALA A 431 1.26 -14.44 1.17
N PRO A 432 1.72 -13.17 1.10
CA PRO A 432 0.92 -12.02 1.53
C PRO A 432 -0.42 -11.90 0.79
N ILE A 433 -0.46 -12.25 -0.50
CA ILE A 433 -1.64 -12.13 -1.36
C ILE A 433 -2.72 -13.16 -1.03
N THR A 434 -2.33 -14.35 -0.55
CA THR A 434 -3.30 -15.43 -0.22
C THR A 434 -4.36 -15.05 0.82
N ARG A 435 -4.12 -13.97 1.58
CA ARG A 435 -5.09 -13.44 2.56
C ARG A 435 -6.22 -12.64 1.93
N PHE A 436 -6.07 -12.27 0.67
CA PHE A 436 -7.02 -11.55 -0.18
C PHE A 436 -7.49 -12.49 -1.29
N PRO A 437 -8.32 -13.50 -0.97
CA PRO A 437 -8.67 -14.58 -1.90
C PRO A 437 -9.40 -14.09 -3.16
N GLU A 438 -10.04 -12.91 -3.12
CA GLU A 438 -10.61 -12.21 -4.28
C GLU A 438 -9.57 -11.92 -5.37
N ARG A 439 -8.28 -11.83 -5.00
CA ARG A 439 -7.14 -11.58 -5.90
C ARG A 439 -6.57 -12.84 -6.54
N LYS A 440 -7.11 -14.03 -6.28
CA LYS A 440 -6.50 -15.25 -6.81
C LYS A 440 -6.51 -15.23 -8.35
N PRO A 441 -5.36 -15.37 -9.03
CA PRO A 441 -5.30 -15.43 -10.48
C PRO A 441 -6.04 -16.66 -10.99
N VAL A 442 -6.71 -16.54 -12.14
CA VAL A 442 -7.29 -17.68 -12.87
C VAL A 442 -6.20 -18.67 -13.29
N LEU A 443 -4.98 -18.17 -13.53
CA LEU A 443 -3.80 -18.97 -13.85
C LEU A 443 -3.21 -19.71 -12.62
N GLY A 444 -3.78 -19.50 -11.42
CA GLY A 444 -3.27 -20.03 -10.15
C GLY A 444 -2.11 -19.20 -9.60
N TRP A 445 -1.53 -19.64 -8.47
CA TRP A 445 -0.35 -18.98 -7.90
C TRP A 445 0.89 -19.43 -8.69
N TYR A 446 1.03 -18.96 -9.93
CA TYR A 446 2.01 -19.46 -10.88
C TYR A 446 3.46 -19.13 -10.46
N ARG A 447 4.42 -19.89 -11.00
CA ARG A 447 5.83 -19.48 -11.00
C ARG A 447 6.07 -18.63 -12.23
N GLU A 448 6.19 -17.33 -12.03
CA GLU A 448 6.59 -16.41 -13.09
C GLU A 448 7.98 -16.77 -13.64
N GLY A 449 8.19 -16.50 -14.94
CA GLY A 449 9.38 -16.96 -15.68
C GLY A 449 9.26 -18.36 -16.29
N ASP A 450 8.21 -19.13 -16.00
CA ASP A 450 7.88 -20.33 -16.78
C ASP A 450 7.32 -19.91 -18.17
N PRO A 451 7.88 -20.40 -19.29
CA PRO A 451 7.36 -20.10 -20.62
C PRO A 451 5.88 -20.41 -20.82
N GLN A 452 5.32 -21.42 -20.12
CA GLN A 452 3.90 -21.74 -20.22
C GLN A 452 3.00 -20.68 -19.57
N VAL A 453 3.49 -20.01 -18.53
CA VAL A 453 2.79 -18.87 -17.92
C VAL A 453 2.75 -17.71 -18.91
N ALA A 454 3.89 -17.40 -19.54
CA ALA A 454 3.96 -16.39 -20.59
C ALA A 454 3.08 -16.73 -21.81
N ASP A 455 3.01 -18.00 -22.21
CA ASP A 455 2.11 -18.47 -23.27
C ASP A 455 0.63 -18.15 -22.95
N TRP A 456 0.19 -18.39 -21.71
CA TRP A 456 -1.17 -18.05 -21.26
C TRP A 456 -1.40 -16.54 -21.19
N HIS A 457 -0.45 -15.79 -20.63
CA HIS A 457 -0.52 -14.33 -20.55
C HIS A 457 -0.64 -13.70 -21.94
N ILE A 458 0.23 -14.11 -22.89
CA ILE A 458 0.17 -13.64 -24.28
C ILE A 458 -1.16 -14.03 -24.92
N LYS A 459 -1.61 -15.27 -24.74
CA LYS A 459 -2.88 -15.74 -25.32
C LYS A 459 -4.03 -14.86 -24.88
N TRP A 460 -4.19 -14.65 -23.58
CA TRP A 460 -5.27 -13.83 -23.05
C TRP A 460 -5.10 -12.36 -23.46
N ALA A 461 -3.89 -11.81 -23.42
CA ALA A 461 -3.66 -10.42 -23.79
C ALA A 461 -4.08 -10.13 -25.24
N VAL A 462 -3.57 -10.90 -26.21
CA VAL A 462 -3.79 -10.61 -27.64
C VAL A 462 -5.21 -10.97 -28.10
N GLU A 463 -5.86 -11.94 -27.45
CA GLU A 463 -7.26 -12.27 -27.70
C GLU A 463 -8.23 -11.19 -27.17
N HIS A 464 -7.74 -10.25 -26.36
CA HIS A 464 -8.55 -9.14 -25.83
C HIS A 464 -8.10 -7.76 -26.32
N GLY A 465 -7.21 -7.71 -27.31
CA GLY A 465 -6.79 -6.46 -27.95
C GLY A 465 -5.61 -5.75 -27.29
N ILE A 466 -4.95 -6.37 -26.31
CA ILE A 466 -3.68 -5.86 -25.79
C ILE A 466 -2.58 -6.16 -26.81
N THR A 467 -1.77 -5.15 -27.12
CA THR A 467 -0.76 -5.21 -28.19
C THR A 467 0.67 -5.25 -27.68
N PHE A 468 0.93 -4.77 -26.46
CA PHE A 468 2.26 -4.83 -25.87
C PHE A 468 2.25 -4.85 -24.35
N PHE A 469 3.29 -5.44 -23.77
CA PHE A 469 3.61 -5.31 -22.35
C PHE A 469 4.80 -4.38 -22.12
N VAL A 470 4.75 -3.60 -21.03
CA VAL A 470 5.86 -2.79 -20.54
C VAL A 470 6.41 -3.48 -19.30
N TYR A 471 7.58 -4.10 -19.40
CA TYR A 471 8.18 -4.81 -18.27
C TYR A 471 8.93 -3.85 -17.37
N ASP A 472 8.62 -3.89 -16.07
CA ASP A 472 9.43 -3.23 -15.06
C ASP A 472 10.82 -3.86 -15.05
N TRP A 473 11.85 -3.04 -15.28
CA TRP A 473 13.23 -3.50 -15.46
C TRP A 473 14.20 -2.67 -14.62
N TYR A 474 15.10 -3.37 -13.95
CA TYR A 474 15.91 -2.79 -12.87
C TYR A 474 17.39 -2.77 -13.21
N TRP A 475 18.01 -1.60 -13.04
CA TRP A 475 19.45 -1.40 -13.17
C TRP A 475 19.95 -0.38 -12.16
N VAL A 476 21.02 -0.74 -11.46
CA VAL A 476 21.80 0.15 -10.58
C VAL A 476 23.28 -0.12 -10.80
N GLN A 477 23.98 0.77 -11.53
CA GLN A 477 25.44 0.66 -11.73
C GLN A 477 25.90 -0.73 -12.22
N GLY A 478 25.14 -1.34 -13.13
CA GLY A 478 25.41 -2.68 -13.68
C GLY A 478 24.74 -3.84 -12.96
N ALA A 479 24.27 -3.65 -11.72
CA ALA A 479 23.47 -4.65 -11.01
C ALA A 479 22.04 -4.71 -11.60
N ARG A 480 21.50 -5.93 -11.75
CA ARG A 480 20.19 -6.21 -12.36
C ARG A 480 19.38 -7.16 -11.49
N GLN A 481 18.06 -7.02 -11.49
CA GLN A 481 17.14 -7.87 -10.74
C GLN A 481 15.80 -8.04 -11.48
N LEU A 482 15.04 -9.06 -11.08
CA LEU A 482 13.68 -9.34 -11.57
C LEU A 482 13.54 -9.53 -13.10
N GLU A 483 14.58 -10.04 -13.79
CA GLU A 483 14.54 -10.21 -15.26
C GLU A 483 13.82 -11.49 -15.73
N HIS A 484 13.46 -12.38 -14.80
CA HIS A 484 13.02 -13.75 -15.10
C HIS A 484 11.72 -13.81 -15.92
N ALA A 485 10.74 -12.93 -15.68
CA ALA A 485 9.50 -12.90 -16.47
C ALA A 485 9.77 -12.63 -17.96
N LEU A 486 10.70 -11.72 -18.25
CA LEU A 486 11.07 -11.35 -19.62
C LEU A 486 12.01 -12.39 -20.26
N HIS A 487 13.11 -12.74 -19.58
CA HIS A 487 14.18 -13.56 -20.16
C HIS A 487 13.85 -15.06 -20.16
N GLU A 488 13.29 -15.57 -19.07
CA GLU A 488 12.95 -16.98 -18.91
C GLU A 488 11.53 -17.26 -19.40
N GLY A 489 10.59 -16.32 -19.20
CA GLY A 489 9.20 -16.44 -19.64
C GLY A 489 8.99 -15.99 -21.09
N TYR A 490 8.81 -14.69 -21.31
CA TYR A 490 8.37 -14.11 -22.59
C TYR A 490 9.31 -14.44 -23.77
N PHE A 491 10.63 -14.30 -23.64
CA PHE A 491 11.55 -14.62 -24.74
C PHE A 491 11.58 -16.11 -25.10
N ARG A 492 11.11 -16.99 -24.21
CA ARG A 492 10.99 -18.43 -24.46
C ARG A 492 9.55 -18.87 -24.76
N SER A 493 8.60 -17.94 -24.76
CA SER A 493 7.22 -18.22 -25.16
C SER A 493 7.14 -18.60 -26.64
N ARG A 494 6.22 -19.52 -26.94
CA ARG A 494 5.88 -19.95 -28.31
C ARG A 494 5.06 -18.91 -29.08
N TYR A 495 4.53 -17.91 -28.37
CA TYR A 495 3.58 -16.93 -28.90
C TYR A 495 4.11 -15.50 -28.86
N ARG A 496 5.38 -15.28 -28.47
CA ARG A 496 5.96 -13.93 -28.31
C ARG A 496 5.82 -13.02 -29.53
N GLN A 497 5.80 -13.59 -30.73
CA GLN A 497 5.60 -12.86 -31.99
C GLN A 497 4.25 -12.13 -32.10
N HIS A 498 3.27 -12.45 -31.26
CA HIS A 498 1.94 -11.85 -31.27
C HIS A 498 1.80 -10.63 -30.37
N LEU A 499 2.74 -10.40 -29.44
CA LEU A 499 2.65 -9.35 -28.44
C LEU A 499 3.99 -8.61 -28.39
N GLN A 500 4.02 -7.31 -28.62
CA GLN A 500 5.26 -6.54 -28.50
C GLN A 500 5.66 -6.34 -27.02
N PHE A 501 6.88 -5.87 -26.77
CA PHE A 501 7.30 -5.48 -25.44
C PHE A 501 8.13 -4.18 -25.46
N CYS A 502 8.13 -3.42 -24.37
CA CYS A 502 9.22 -2.50 -24.07
C CYS A 502 9.55 -2.54 -22.59
N LEU A 503 10.49 -1.69 -22.17
CA LEU A 503 10.99 -1.64 -20.80
C LEU A 503 10.56 -0.34 -20.13
N LEU A 504 10.25 -0.44 -18.84
CA LEU A 504 10.26 0.66 -17.91
C LEU A 504 11.49 0.52 -17.02
N TRP A 505 12.42 1.47 -17.10
CA TRP A 505 13.54 1.51 -16.17
C TRP A 505 13.03 1.97 -14.80
N ALA A 506 12.88 1.02 -13.89
CA ALA A 506 12.45 1.20 -12.51
C ALA A 506 13.59 1.79 -11.65
N ASN A 507 14.05 2.98 -12.02
CA ASN A 507 15.25 3.64 -11.50
C ASN A 507 15.02 4.35 -10.15
N HIS A 508 14.19 3.79 -9.27
CA HIS A 508 13.98 4.29 -7.89
C HIS A 508 15.16 3.93 -6.96
N ASN A 509 16.37 4.18 -7.47
CA ASN A 509 17.65 3.78 -6.89
C ASN A 509 18.07 4.72 -5.74
N PRO A 510 19.02 4.29 -4.88
CA PRO A 510 19.66 5.17 -3.91
C PRO A 510 20.26 6.43 -4.55
N PRO A 511 20.39 7.56 -3.82
CA PRO A 511 21.03 8.77 -4.34
C PRO A 511 22.47 8.51 -4.81
N ASN A 512 22.94 9.31 -5.77
CA ASN A 512 24.28 9.25 -6.38
C ASN A 512 24.59 7.92 -7.09
N THR A 513 23.58 7.30 -7.69
CA THR A 513 23.75 6.04 -8.45
C THR A 513 23.66 6.24 -9.95
N SER A 514 23.20 7.41 -10.41
CA SER A 514 23.09 7.74 -11.84
C SER A 514 24.18 8.73 -12.25
N SER A 515 24.86 8.46 -13.37
CA SER A 515 25.82 9.37 -14.01
C SER A 515 25.68 9.34 -15.52
N HIS A 516 26.38 10.24 -16.23
CA HIS A 516 26.46 10.19 -17.68
C HIS A 516 27.01 8.83 -18.17
N GLU A 517 28.08 8.32 -17.54
CA GLU A 517 28.64 7.01 -17.89
C GLU A 517 27.67 5.86 -17.59
N ASP A 518 26.93 5.92 -16.48
CA ASP A 518 25.93 4.89 -16.15
C ASP A 518 24.78 4.86 -17.16
N CYS A 519 24.27 6.04 -17.55
CA CYS A 519 23.26 6.18 -18.62
C CYS A 519 23.73 5.58 -19.96
N LEU A 520 25.02 5.75 -20.31
CA LEU A 520 25.58 5.10 -21.50
C LEU A 520 25.77 3.59 -21.30
N ALA A 521 26.20 3.15 -20.11
CA ALA A 521 26.40 1.74 -19.81
C ALA A 521 25.08 0.96 -19.89
N VAL A 522 24.01 1.47 -19.29
CA VAL A 522 22.68 0.85 -19.35
C VAL A 522 22.13 0.87 -20.78
N THR A 523 22.37 1.94 -21.54
CA THR A 523 21.95 2.03 -22.96
C THR A 523 22.63 0.98 -23.83
N ARG A 524 23.94 0.79 -23.68
CA ARG A 524 24.69 -0.26 -24.39
C ARG A 524 24.13 -1.64 -24.08
N TYR A 525 23.81 -1.88 -22.81
CA TYR A 525 23.19 -3.13 -22.39
C TYR A 525 21.82 -3.32 -23.08
N TRP A 526 20.99 -2.28 -23.15
CA TRP A 526 19.69 -2.36 -23.83
C TRP A 526 19.81 -2.60 -25.34
N ILE A 527 20.77 -1.95 -25.99
CA ILE A 527 21.06 -2.16 -27.41
C ILE A 527 21.41 -3.64 -27.64
N GLU A 528 22.36 -4.17 -26.88
CA GLU A 528 22.85 -5.55 -27.01
C GLU A 528 21.74 -6.59 -26.77
N ARG A 529 20.84 -6.35 -25.80
CA ARG A 529 19.92 -7.38 -25.31
C ARG A 529 18.48 -7.24 -25.80
N TYR A 530 18.04 -6.03 -26.13
CA TYR A 530 16.61 -5.74 -26.33
C TYR A 530 16.30 -4.98 -27.61
N PHE A 531 16.99 -3.89 -27.93
CA PHE A 531 16.52 -2.95 -28.97
C PHE A 531 16.57 -3.51 -30.40
N HIS A 532 17.39 -4.52 -30.67
CA HIS A 532 17.41 -5.23 -31.97
C HIS A 532 16.35 -6.32 -32.09
N ARG A 533 15.58 -6.62 -31.04
CA ARG A 533 14.52 -7.63 -31.11
C ARG A 533 13.33 -7.10 -31.94
N PRO A 534 12.79 -7.89 -32.87
CA PRO A 534 11.66 -7.46 -33.70
C PRO A 534 10.40 -7.20 -32.89
N GLU A 535 10.27 -7.83 -31.71
CA GLU A 535 9.13 -7.64 -30.83
C GLU A 535 9.25 -6.38 -29.95
N HIS A 536 10.37 -5.66 -29.96
CA HIS A 536 10.52 -4.44 -29.16
C HIS A 536 9.65 -3.31 -29.74
N LEU A 537 8.84 -2.65 -28.90
CA LEU A 537 8.00 -1.53 -29.32
C LEU A 537 8.86 -0.38 -29.84
N GLN A 538 8.43 0.20 -30.96
CA GLN A 538 9.08 1.34 -31.57
C GLN A 538 8.05 2.42 -31.91
N ILE A 539 8.44 3.69 -31.69
CA ILE A 539 7.72 4.87 -32.17
C ILE A 539 8.65 5.58 -33.16
N ASP A 540 8.16 5.86 -34.36
CA ASP A 540 8.96 6.40 -35.49
C ASP A 540 10.23 5.58 -35.82
N GLY A 541 10.18 4.27 -35.55
CA GLY A 541 11.30 3.35 -35.71
C GLY A 541 12.40 3.50 -34.66
N LYS A 542 12.16 4.23 -33.56
CA LYS A 542 13.04 4.32 -32.39
C LYS A 542 12.54 3.38 -31.30
N PRO A 543 13.40 2.57 -30.65
CA PRO A 543 13.01 1.79 -29.47
C PRO A 543 12.45 2.70 -28.37
N VAL A 544 11.37 2.25 -27.74
CA VAL A 544 10.70 2.96 -26.64
C VAL A 544 11.30 2.55 -25.29
N MET A 545 11.62 3.53 -24.44
CA MET A 545 12.04 3.32 -23.06
C MET A 545 11.27 4.26 -22.14
N ILE A 546 10.65 3.71 -21.09
CA ILE A 546 9.95 4.50 -20.07
C ILE A 546 10.86 4.66 -18.85
N ILE A 547 10.95 5.87 -18.31
CA ILE A 547 11.73 6.17 -17.10
C ILE A 547 10.77 6.40 -15.93
N PHE A 548 10.88 5.56 -14.89
CA PHE A 548 9.95 5.55 -13.76
C PHE A 548 10.11 6.75 -12.82
N SER A 549 11.35 7.13 -12.52
CA SER A 549 11.70 8.21 -11.58
C SER A 549 12.61 9.26 -12.24
N PRO A 550 12.07 10.11 -13.14
CA PRO A 550 12.84 11.19 -13.76
C PRO A 550 13.54 12.11 -12.74
N TYR A 551 12.86 12.39 -11.61
CA TYR A 551 13.39 13.27 -10.57
C TYR A 551 14.69 12.76 -9.93
N ARG A 552 14.93 11.43 -9.91
CA ARG A 552 16.16 10.87 -9.35
C ARG A 552 17.36 11.08 -10.26
N LEU A 553 17.19 10.94 -11.58
CA LEU A 553 18.22 11.30 -12.55
C LEU A 553 18.58 12.80 -12.42
N ARG A 554 17.57 13.65 -12.27
CA ARG A 554 17.76 15.09 -12.04
C ARG A 554 18.45 15.37 -10.71
N ALA A 555 18.09 14.68 -9.64
CA ALA A 555 18.72 14.88 -8.32
C ALA A 555 20.21 14.52 -8.35
N ASP A 556 20.60 13.47 -9.08
CA ASP A 556 21.99 13.03 -9.16
C ASP A 556 22.84 13.89 -10.12
N MET A 557 22.29 14.35 -11.25
CA MET A 557 23.09 14.97 -12.33
C MET A 557 22.74 16.44 -12.62
N GLY A 558 21.53 16.88 -12.28
CA GLY A 558 20.93 18.13 -12.75
C GLY A 558 20.37 18.04 -14.18
N SER A 559 19.34 18.85 -14.49
CA SER A 559 18.57 18.74 -15.74
C SER A 559 19.41 18.90 -17.01
N GLU A 560 20.38 19.81 -17.03
CA GLU A 560 21.27 20.00 -18.20
C GLU A 560 22.14 18.76 -18.47
N ALA A 561 22.59 18.08 -17.41
CA ALA A 561 23.38 16.86 -17.55
C ALA A 561 22.51 15.66 -17.94
N VAL A 562 21.27 15.58 -17.44
CA VAL A 562 20.25 14.61 -17.91
C VAL A 562 20.06 14.76 -19.41
N LYS A 563 19.84 15.98 -19.90
CA LYS A 563 19.69 16.24 -21.33
C LYS A 563 20.90 15.77 -22.13
N ARG A 564 22.13 16.13 -21.71
CA ARG A 564 23.35 15.68 -22.38
C ARG A 564 23.51 14.15 -22.37
N ALA A 565 23.12 13.48 -21.29
CA ALA A 565 23.13 12.03 -21.23
C ALA A 565 22.14 11.42 -22.24
N PHE A 566 20.92 11.93 -22.32
CA PHE A 566 19.93 11.44 -23.28
C PHE A 566 20.33 11.66 -24.73
N ASP A 567 20.92 12.81 -25.05
CA ASP A 567 21.46 13.08 -26.38
C ASP A 567 22.57 12.06 -26.72
N ALA A 568 23.49 11.77 -25.79
CA ALA A 568 24.52 10.75 -25.98
C ALA A 568 23.97 9.31 -26.08
N MET A 569 22.91 8.97 -25.34
CA MET A 569 22.22 7.68 -25.45
C MET A 569 21.58 7.49 -26.83
N ARG A 570 20.96 8.55 -27.38
CA ARG A 570 20.41 8.54 -28.74
C ARG A 570 21.51 8.35 -29.78
N GLU A 571 22.64 9.04 -29.62
CA GLU A 571 23.80 8.83 -30.50
C GLU A 571 24.36 7.42 -30.42
N GLU A 572 24.41 6.80 -29.24
CA GLU A 572 24.84 5.41 -29.08
C GLU A 572 23.91 4.44 -29.82
N CYS A 573 22.60 4.69 -29.77
CA CYS A 573 21.62 3.93 -30.54
C CYS A 573 21.86 4.10 -32.06
N VAL A 574 22.11 5.33 -32.53
CA VAL A 574 22.41 5.61 -33.94
C VAL A 574 23.70 4.94 -34.39
N ARG A 575 24.78 5.01 -33.59
CA ARG A 575 26.05 4.32 -33.85
C ARG A 575 25.87 2.80 -33.97
N SER A 576 24.87 2.25 -33.29
CA SER A 576 24.53 0.82 -33.30
C SER A 576 23.51 0.45 -34.38
N GLY A 577 23.18 1.36 -35.30
CA GLY A 577 22.28 1.10 -36.43
C GLY A 577 20.79 1.24 -36.14
N LEU A 578 20.41 1.82 -34.99
CA LEU A 578 19.02 2.16 -34.65
C LEU A 578 18.71 3.62 -35.09
N ARG A 579 17.44 4.03 -35.12
CA ARG A 579 17.05 5.40 -35.53
C ARG A 579 17.16 6.46 -34.40
N GLY A 580 17.67 6.07 -33.24
CA GLY A 580 17.70 6.87 -32.01
C GLY A 580 17.04 6.13 -30.85
N LEU A 581 16.53 6.88 -29.88
CA LEU A 581 15.84 6.38 -28.69
C LEU A 581 14.62 7.28 -28.41
N TYR A 582 13.47 6.69 -28.08
CA TYR A 582 12.25 7.40 -27.69
C TYR A 582 12.03 7.25 -26.18
N LEU A 583 12.15 8.36 -25.44
CA LEU A 583 12.12 8.39 -23.98
C LEU A 583 10.79 8.95 -23.46
N ILE A 584 10.15 8.19 -22.56
CA ILE A 584 8.89 8.60 -21.91
C ILE A 584 9.11 8.76 -20.41
N ALA A 585 8.74 9.92 -19.85
CA ALA A 585 8.85 10.20 -18.42
C ALA A 585 7.56 9.85 -17.66
N CYS A 586 7.66 9.09 -16.57
CA CYS A 586 6.57 9.03 -15.57
C CYS A 586 6.54 10.31 -14.75
N ILE A 587 5.38 10.95 -14.65
CA ILE A 587 5.18 12.24 -13.96
C ILE A 587 4.00 12.21 -12.98
N GLY A 588 4.05 13.05 -11.96
CA GLY A 588 2.94 13.35 -11.04
C GLY A 588 2.05 14.51 -11.49
N GLY A 589 2.52 15.38 -12.40
CA GLY A 589 1.74 16.53 -12.87
C GLY A 589 2.48 17.45 -13.85
N THR A 590 1.87 18.61 -14.15
CA THR A 590 2.29 19.53 -15.21
C THR A 590 3.68 20.15 -15.00
N GLY A 591 4.06 20.47 -13.75
CA GLY A 591 5.40 20.99 -13.44
C GLY A 591 6.53 20.01 -13.80
N GLU A 592 6.29 18.72 -13.57
CA GLU A 592 7.22 17.67 -13.99
C GLU A 592 7.19 17.46 -15.51
N ALA A 593 6.04 17.61 -16.16
CA ALA A 593 5.94 17.55 -17.62
C ALA A 593 6.80 18.63 -18.31
N GLN A 594 6.74 19.87 -17.81
CA GLN A 594 7.58 20.96 -18.32
C GLN A 594 9.06 20.69 -18.10
N THR A 595 9.42 20.10 -16.96
CA THR A 595 10.80 19.75 -16.65
C THR A 595 11.30 18.61 -17.55
N ALA A 596 10.48 17.58 -17.77
CA ALA A 596 10.79 16.49 -18.69
C ALA A 596 11.02 16.99 -20.13
N ALA A 597 10.20 17.94 -20.60
CA ALA A 597 10.41 18.55 -21.91
C ALA A 597 11.80 19.23 -22.02
N ARG A 598 12.24 19.96 -20.99
CA ARG A 598 13.57 20.60 -20.95
C ARG A 598 14.71 19.59 -20.87
N GLU A 599 14.51 18.49 -20.16
CA GLU A 599 15.46 17.39 -20.02
C GLU A 599 15.57 16.52 -21.29
N GLY A 600 14.71 16.75 -22.29
CA GLY A 600 14.78 16.09 -23.58
C GLY A 600 14.05 14.75 -23.65
N TYR A 601 13.01 14.53 -22.83
CA TYR A 601 12.06 13.44 -23.03
C TYR A 601 11.16 13.71 -24.24
N ASP A 602 10.73 12.65 -24.94
CA ASP A 602 9.88 12.74 -26.13
C ASP A 602 8.38 12.78 -25.78
N ALA A 603 7.99 12.16 -24.66
CA ALA A 603 6.62 12.14 -24.15
C ALA A 603 6.58 12.00 -22.62
N VAL A 604 5.40 12.19 -22.04
CA VAL A 604 5.12 11.95 -20.62
C VAL A 604 4.01 10.92 -20.45
N THR A 605 4.02 10.21 -19.33
CA THR A 605 2.98 9.28 -18.89
C THR A 605 2.97 9.21 -17.37
N ALA A 606 2.28 8.25 -16.79
CA ALA A 606 2.49 7.84 -15.40
C ALA A 606 2.51 6.32 -15.30
N TYR A 607 3.06 5.81 -14.22
CA TYR A 607 2.80 4.43 -13.81
C TYR A 607 1.35 4.34 -13.36
N ASN A 608 1.00 5.01 -12.26
CA ASN A 608 -0.37 5.22 -11.79
C ASN A 608 -0.44 6.56 -11.03
N TRP A 609 -1.64 7.11 -10.86
CA TRP A 609 -1.96 8.21 -9.96
C TRP A 609 -3.00 7.78 -8.92
N PRO A 610 -2.64 6.86 -8.01
CA PRO A 610 -3.63 6.25 -7.16
C PRO A 610 -4.26 7.26 -6.21
N HIS A 611 -3.64 8.41 -5.92
CA HIS A 611 -4.13 9.46 -5.02
C HIS A 611 -5.21 10.38 -5.60
N LEU A 612 -5.48 10.35 -6.91
CA LEU A 612 -6.48 11.23 -7.51
C LEU A 612 -7.88 10.94 -6.95
N GLY A 613 -8.63 12.01 -6.66
CA GLY A 613 -9.97 11.91 -6.05
C GLY A 613 -9.98 11.68 -4.53
N VAL A 614 -8.83 11.72 -3.85
CA VAL A 614 -8.73 11.72 -2.38
C VAL A 614 -8.92 13.13 -1.83
N VAL A 615 -9.56 13.23 -0.67
CA VAL A 615 -9.68 14.47 0.10
C VAL A 615 -8.88 14.36 1.41
N GLY A 616 -7.94 15.29 1.61
CA GLY A 616 -7.06 15.32 2.80
C GLY A 616 -6.29 14.01 3.01
N ASP A 617 -6.15 13.59 4.27
CA ASP A 617 -5.42 12.37 4.65
C ASP A 617 -6.21 11.06 4.46
N ALA A 618 -7.37 11.10 3.79
CA ALA A 618 -8.21 9.92 3.61
C ALA A 618 -7.45 8.82 2.85
N LYS A 619 -7.45 7.61 3.42
CA LYS A 619 -6.82 6.44 2.78
C LYS A 619 -7.79 5.68 1.88
N ARG A 620 -9.06 6.07 1.83
CA ARG A 620 -10.09 5.37 1.06
C ARG A 620 -10.90 6.38 0.25
N ALA A 621 -11.14 6.08 -1.02
CA ALA A 621 -12.10 6.80 -1.86
C ALA A 621 -12.71 5.84 -2.88
N SER A 622 -13.83 6.22 -3.50
CA SER A 622 -14.46 5.39 -4.52
C SER A 622 -13.61 5.34 -5.80
N PHE A 623 -13.72 4.25 -6.55
CA PHE A 623 -13.11 4.14 -7.87
C PHE A 623 -13.68 5.17 -8.86
N ASP A 624 -14.94 5.61 -8.71
CA ASP A 624 -15.51 6.69 -9.54
C ASP A 624 -14.80 8.03 -9.31
N ALA A 625 -14.40 8.34 -8.07
CA ALA A 625 -13.61 9.52 -7.76
C ALA A 625 -12.23 9.48 -8.44
N LEU A 626 -11.61 8.29 -8.51
CA LEU A 626 -10.36 8.08 -9.25
C LEU A 626 -10.54 8.36 -10.74
N ILE A 627 -11.56 7.77 -11.38
CA ILE A 627 -11.87 8.00 -12.80
C ILE A 627 -12.09 9.50 -13.07
N GLY A 628 -12.84 10.18 -12.21
CA GLY A 628 -13.04 11.63 -12.28
C GLY A 628 -11.73 12.42 -12.21
N GLY A 629 -10.85 12.07 -11.27
CA GLY A 629 -9.55 12.70 -11.12
C GLY A 629 -8.61 12.44 -12.30
N TYR A 630 -8.62 11.23 -12.87
CA TYR A 630 -7.85 10.91 -14.08
C TYR A 630 -8.23 11.80 -15.27
N ARG A 631 -9.54 11.97 -15.52
CA ARG A 631 -10.02 12.86 -16.60
C ARG A 631 -9.52 14.29 -16.41
N GLN A 632 -9.63 14.82 -15.20
CA GLN A 632 -9.14 16.18 -14.89
C GLN A 632 -7.63 16.29 -15.09
N GLN A 633 -6.88 15.27 -14.66
CA GLN A 633 -5.42 15.25 -14.78
C GLN A 633 -4.97 15.16 -16.24
N TRP A 634 -5.62 14.33 -17.07
CA TRP A 634 -5.32 14.24 -18.50
C TRP A 634 -5.52 15.58 -19.21
N GLU A 635 -6.66 16.24 -18.99
CA GLU A 635 -6.97 17.55 -19.56
C GLU A 635 -5.95 18.61 -19.12
N ASN A 636 -5.63 18.64 -17.82
CA ASN A 636 -4.64 19.55 -17.26
C ASN A 636 -3.25 19.36 -17.91
N ILE A 637 -2.82 18.11 -18.11
CA ILE A 637 -1.53 17.81 -18.74
C ILE A 637 -1.54 18.19 -20.22
N VAL A 638 -2.56 17.85 -20.99
CA VAL A 638 -2.59 18.17 -22.43
C VAL A 638 -2.65 19.68 -22.69
N GLN A 639 -3.30 20.44 -21.81
CA GLN A 639 -3.34 21.90 -21.89
C GLN A 639 -1.99 22.55 -21.58
N ASN A 640 -1.22 21.99 -20.64
CA ASN A 640 -0.05 22.66 -20.05
C ASN A 640 1.31 21.99 -20.32
N SER A 641 1.33 20.80 -20.93
CA SER A 641 2.56 20.07 -21.27
C SER A 641 3.12 20.49 -22.62
N PRO A 642 4.44 20.76 -22.73
CA PRO A 642 5.09 21.01 -24.02
C PRO A 642 5.24 19.75 -24.89
N ILE A 643 5.20 18.57 -24.30
CA ILE A 643 5.38 17.26 -24.96
C ILE A 643 4.15 16.36 -24.77
N PRO A 644 3.87 15.45 -25.71
CA PRO A 644 2.62 14.68 -25.71
C PRO A 644 2.47 13.76 -24.50
N LEU A 645 1.21 13.55 -24.11
CA LEU A 645 0.84 12.58 -23.09
C LEU A 645 0.56 11.21 -23.72
N LEU A 646 1.21 10.16 -23.24
CA LEU A 646 0.75 8.78 -23.37
C LEU A 646 -0.25 8.50 -22.24
N PRO A 647 -1.57 8.46 -22.49
CA PRO A 647 -2.57 8.46 -21.43
C PRO A 647 -2.50 7.18 -20.56
N PRO A 648 -2.18 7.31 -19.26
CA PRO A 648 -2.23 6.19 -18.33
C PRO A 648 -3.67 5.93 -17.88
N VAL A 649 -4.03 4.67 -17.64
CA VAL A 649 -5.34 4.19 -17.16
C VAL A 649 -5.10 3.22 -16.01
N SER A 650 -5.94 3.24 -14.97
CA SER A 650 -5.80 2.33 -13.82
C SER A 650 -6.93 1.28 -13.75
N GLY A 651 -6.57 0.03 -13.43
CA GLY A 651 -7.53 -1.05 -13.11
C GLY A 651 -8.13 -0.98 -11.70
N GLY A 652 -7.57 -0.14 -10.82
CA GLY A 652 -7.90 -0.09 -9.41
C GLY A 652 -6.68 0.26 -8.56
N TRP A 653 -6.88 0.35 -7.24
CA TRP A 653 -5.76 0.42 -6.30
C TRP A 653 -6.25 -0.05 -4.92
N ASP A 654 -5.53 -0.97 -4.33
CA ASP A 654 -5.76 -1.50 -2.98
C ASP A 654 -4.46 -2.14 -2.47
N SER A 655 -3.64 -1.36 -1.77
CA SER A 655 -2.34 -1.81 -1.27
C SER A 655 -2.41 -2.47 0.12
N ARG A 656 -3.58 -2.99 0.53
CA ARG A 656 -3.78 -3.68 1.82
C ARG A 656 -2.81 -4.86 2.06
N PRO A 657 -2.39 -5.67 1.07
CA PRO A 657 -1.37 -6.69 1.29
C PRO A 657 -0.04 -6.15 1.81
N TRP A 658 0.32 -4.93 1.43
CA TRP A 658 1.58 -4.29 1.81
C TRP A 658 1.48 -3.41 3.05
N HIS A 659 0.34 -2.72 3.23
CA HIS A 659 0.22 -1.66 4.24
C HIS A 659 -0.92 -1.88 5.26
N GLY A 660 -1.60 -3.03 5.21
CA GLY A 660 -2.68 -3.37 6.14
C GLY A 660 -3.77 -2.29 6.15
N GLN A 661 -4.20 -1.87 7.34
CA GLN A 661 -5.28 -0.88 7.49
C GLN A 661 -4.89 0.56 7.10
N ASN A 662 -3.61 0.84 6.90
CA ASN A 662 -3.13 2.17 6.46
C ASN A 662 -3.00 2.27 4.94
N ALA A 663 -3.35 1.21 4.22
CA ALA A 663 -3.29 1.17 2.77
C ALA A 663 -4.23 2.19 2.13
N LEU A 664 -3.77 2.74 1.02
CA LEU A 664 -4.63 3.47 0.11
C LEU A 664 -5.56 2.48 -0.61
N VAL A 665 -6.86 2.74 -0.64
CA VAL A 665 -7.87 1.85 -1.25
C VAL A 665 -8.87 2.61 -2.10
N ARG A 666 -9.07 2.13 -3.32
CA ARG A 666 -10.07 2.57 -4.30
C ARG A 666 -11.20 1.56 -4.37
N TYR A 667 -12.17 1.73 -3.49
CA TYR A 667 -13.24 0.75 -3.32
C TYR A 667 -14.31 0.86 -4.41
N GLY A 668 -15.09 -0.21 -4.57
CA GLY A 668 -16.22 -0.24 -5.50
C GLY A 668 -15.82 -0.28 -6.98
N ARG A 669 -14.62 -0.80 -7.29
CA ARG A 669 -14.19 -1.14 -8.66
C ARG A 669 -15.08 -2.25 -9.23
N THR A 670 -15.35 -2.20 -10.53
CA THR A 670 -16.11 -3.22 -11.27
C THR A 670 -15.68 -3.19 -12.75
N PRO A 671 -15.86 -4.29 -13.50
CA PRO A 671 -15.62 -4.30 -14.95
C PRO A 671 -16.34 -3.19 -15.71
N ASP A 672 -17.58 -2.86 -15.33
CA ASP A 672 -18.35 -1.79 -15.98
C ASP A 672 -17.75 -0.39 -15.75
N LYS A 673 -17.24 -0.12 -14.54
CA LYS A 673 -16.56 1.14 -14.26
C LYS A 673 -15.20 1.21 -14.94
N PHE A 674 -14.47 0.10 -14.98
CA PHE A 674 -13.22 0.02 -15.74
C PHE A 674 -13.46 0.24 -17.23
N LYS A 675 -14.50 -0.38 -17.80
CA LYS A 675 -14.95 -0.13 -19.18
C LYS A 675 -15.25 1.35 -19.43
N ARG A 676 -15.96 2.02 -18.51
CA ARG A 676 -16.21 3.47 -18.60
C ARG A 676 -14.91 4.26 -18.63
N HIS A 677 -13.95 3.92 -17.77
CA HIS A 677 -12.65 4.57 -17.74
C HIS A 677 -11.87 4.40 -19.05
N LEU A 678 -11.93 3.20 -19.66
CA LEU A 678 -11.36 2.93 -20.98
C LEU A 678 -12.07 3.72 -22.10
N GLN A 679 -13.40 3.87 -22.04
CA GLN A 679 -14.17 4.71 -22.97
C GLN A 679 -13.79 6.18 -22.85
N ASP A 680 -13.59 6.68 -21.62
CA ASP A 680 -13.10 8.04 -21.38
C ASP A 680 -11.70 8.22 -22.00
N ALA A 681 -10.80 7.24 -21.87
CA ALA A 681 -9.46 7.28 -22.46
C ALA A 681 -9.50 7.24 -24.00
N LEU A 682 -10.36 6.41 -24.59
CA LEU A 682 -10.55 6.36 -26.04
C LEU A 682 -11.08 7.70 -26.58
N HIS A 683 -12.08 8.27 -25.91
CA HIS A 683 -12.61 9.59 -26.25
C HIS A 683 -11.52 10.67 -26.15
N PHE A 684 -10.71 10.62 -25.10
CA PHE A 684 -9.59 11.54 -24.90
C PHE A 684 -8.53 11.45 -26.01
N LEU A 685 -8.18 10.24 -26.45
CA LEU A 685 -7.28 10.04 -27.60
C LEU A 685 -7.84 10.68 -28.88
N GLN A 686 -9.13 10.48 -29.14
CA GLN A 686 -9.81 10.97 -30.34
C GLN A 686 -9.98 12.49 -30.34
N SER A 687 -10.17 13.12 -29.18
CA SER A 687 -10.34 14.57 -29.06
C SER A 687 -9.03 15.35 -29.10
N HIS A 688 -7.89 14.70 -28.83
CA HIS A 688 -6.57 15.35 -28.71
C HIS A 688 -5.46 14.76 -29.62
N PRO A 689 -5.71 14.47 -30.91
CA PRO A 689 -4.81 13.66 -31.75
C PRO A 689 -3.40 14.23 -31.95
N HIS A 690 -3.17 15.51 -31.69
CA HIS A 690 -1.86 16.18 -31.81
C HIS A 690 -1.16 16.44 -30.46
N LYS A 691 -1.80 16.08 -29.35
CA LYS A 691 -1.30 16.32 -27.99
C LYS A 691 -1.07 15.02 -27.21
N VAL A 692 -1.38 13.88 -27.81
CA VAL A 692 -1.23 12.57 -27.21
C VAL A 692 -0.37 11.67 -28.07
N VAL A 693 0.26 10.68 -27.45
CA VAL A 693 0.77 9.51 -28.17
C VAL A 693 -0.46 8.65 -28.51
N PRO A 694 -0.66 8.20 -29.76
CA PRO A 694 -1.90 7.55 -30.21
C PRO A 694 -2.00 6.08 -29.76
N MET A 695 -1.94 5.86 -28.45
CA MET A 695 -2.05 4.58 -27.76
C MET A 695 -2.39 4.85 -26.28
N ILE A 696 -2.89 3.85 -25.55
CA ILE A 696 -3.07 3.94 -24.09
C ILE A 696 -2.11 3.02 -23.34
N LEU A 697 -1.91 3.28 -22.05
CA LEU A 697 -1.13 2.43 -21.17
C LEU A 697 -1.91 2.13 -19.88
N ILE A 698 -2.13 0.85 -19.61
CA ILE A 698 -2.90 0.38 -18.45
C ILE A 698 -1.96 -0.11 -17.35
N GLU A 699 -2.17 0.36 -16.14
CA GLU A 699 -1.50 -0.13 -14.93
C GLU A 699 -2.49 -1.01 -14.14
N ALA A 700 -2.24 -2.31 -14.01
CA ALA A 700 -1.18 -3.14 -14.62
C ALA A 700 -1.68 -4.58 -14.90
N TRP A 701 -0.90 -5.42 -15.56
CA TRP A 701 -1.25 -6.84 -15.79
C TRP A 701 -1.38 -7.56 -14.44
N ASN A 702 -0.34 -7.52 -13.62
CA ASN A 702 -0.18 -8.40 -12.45
C ASN A 702 0.40 -7.71 -11.20
N GLU A 703 0.10 -6.43 -10.96
CA GLU A 703 0.40 -5.81 -9.66
C GLU A 703 -0.63 -6.25 -8.59
N TRP A 704 -0.52 -7.51 -8.16
CA TRP A 704 -1.42 -8.12 -7.17
C TRP A 704 -1.34 -7.49 -5.78
N GLY A 705 -0.23 -6.86 -5.45
CA GLY A 705 0.04 -6.31 -4.14
C GLY A 705 -0.53 -4.91 -3.96
N GLU A 706 -0.33 -4.04 -4.95
CA GLU A 706 -0.88 -2.70 -5.05
C GLU A 706 -2.36 -2.69 -5.46
N GLY A 707 -2.87 -3.79 -6.02
CA GLY A 707 -4.30 -3.98 -6.26
C GLY A 707 -4.82 -3.35 -7.57
N SER A 708 -3.93 -3.02 -8.48
CA SER A 708 -4.19 -2.42 -9.81
C SER A 708 -4.21 -3.44 -10.96
N TYR A 709 -4.05 -4.72 -10.66
CA TYR A 709 -4.02 -5.83 -11.62
C TYR A 709 -5.28 -5.94 -12.52
N ILE A 710 -5.06 -6.36 -13.77
CA ILE A 710 -6.09 -6.69 -14.76
C ILE A 710 -6.05 -8.13 -15.26
N GLU A 711 -5.02 -8.90 -14.90
CA GLU A 711 -4.93 -10.33 -15.17
C GLU A 711 -6.22 -11.01 -14.68
N PRO A 712 -6.76 -11.99 -15.44
CA PRO A 712 -7.97 -12.69 -15.04
C PRO A 712 -7.85 -13.25 -13.63
N HIS A 713 -8.82 -12.92 -12.78
CA HIS A 713 -8.79 -13.21 -11.35
C HIS A 713 -10.17 -13.60 -10.83
N LYS A 714 -10.22 -14.08 -9.60
CA LYS A 714 -11.46 -14.57 -8.99
C LYS A 714 -12.60 -13.56 -8.97
N GLU A 715 -12.33 -12.32 -8.56
CA GLU A 715 -13.40 -11.32 -8.37
C GLU A 715 -14.18 -11.05 -9.67
N PHE A 716 -13.48 -10.98 -10.82
CA PHE A 716 -14.08 -10.54 -12.08
C PHE A 716 -13.91 -11.51 -13.26
N GLY A 717 -13.27 -12.66 -13.07
CA GLY A 717 -12.90 -13.55 -14.17
C GLY A 717 -12.12 -12.79 -15.24
N PHE A 718 -12.62 -12.83 -16.48
CA PHE A 718 -12.07 -12.12 -17.63
C PHE A 718 -12.64 -10.71 -17.83
N GLY A 719 -13.55 -10.24 -16.97
CA GLY A 719 -14.34 -9.03 -17.20
C GLY A 719 -13.53 -7.75 -17.49
N TYR A 720 -12.31 -7.61 -16.95
CA TYR A 720 -11.43 -6.49 -17.29
C TYR A 720 -10.85 -6.60 -18.71
N LEU A 721 -10.45 -7.80 -19.12
CA LEU A 721 -9.98 -8.03 -20.48
C LEU A 721 -11.14 -7.92 -21.48
N ASP A 722 -12.34 -8.40 -21.13
CA ASP A 722 -13.56 -8.21 -21.92
C ASP A 722 -13.84 -6.73 -22.17
N ALA A 723 -13.68 -5.89 -21.15
CA ALA A 723 -13.86 -4.46 -21.26
C ALA A 723 -12.88 -3.82 -22.26
N ILE A 724 -11.62 -4.25 -22.27
CA ILE A 724 -10.61 -3.79 -23.26
C ILE A 724 -11.03 -4.21 -24.66
N ARG A 725 -11.39 -5.49 -24.84
CA ARG A 725 -11.83 -6.05 -26.12
C ARG A 725 -13.03 -5.29 -26.68
N GLU A 726 -14.03 -5.01 -25.83
CA GLU A 726 -15.26 -4.31 -26.22
C GLU A 726 -15.04 -2.82 -26.56
N VAL A 727 -14.05 -2.16 -25.94
CA VAL A 727 -13.81 -0.72 -26.17
C VAL A 727 -12.90 -0.48 -27.37
N PHE A 728 -11.83 -1.26 -27.50
CA PHE A 728 -10.76 -0.96 -28.47
C PHE A 728 -10.84 -1.78 -29.75
N THR A 729 -11.70 -2.79 -29.85
CA THR A 729 -11.77 -3.69 -31.02
C THR A 729 -13.17 -3.74 -31.61
N SER A 730 -13.26 -4.12 -32.89
CA SER A 730 -14.53 -4.45 -33.56
C SER A 730 -14.92 -5.92 -33.47
N ALA A 731 -14.18 -6.72 -32.68
CA ALA A 731 -14.40 -8.15 -32.60
C ALA A 731 -15.69 -8.48 -31.81
N PRO A 732 -16.36 -9.61 -32.10
CA PRO A 732 -17.58 -9.98 -31.38
C PRO A 732 -17.34 -10.08 -29.87
N LYS A 733 -18.30 -9.58 -29.09
CA LYS A 733 -18.33 -9.72 -27.62
C LYS A 733 -18.35 -11.19 -27.21
N ALA A 734 -19.08 -12.04 -27.93
CA ALA A 734 -19.09 -13.47 -27.68
C ALA A 734 -17.75 -14.09 -28.08
N HIS A 735 -17.04 -14.66 -27.11
CA HIS A 735 -15.80 -15.42 -27.29
C HIS A 735 -15.63 -16.46 -26.17
N VAL A 736 -14.56 -17.24 -26.21
CA VAL A 736 -14.32 -18.34 -25.27
C VAL A 736 -12.96 -18.15 -24.60
N ASP A 737 -13.00 -17.90 -23.30
CA ASP A 737 -11.79 -17.85 -22.48
C ASP A 737 -11.43 -19.23 -21.95
N LEU A 738 -10.38 -19.78 -22.55
CA LEU A 738 -9.81 -21.05 -22.12
C LEU A 738 -8.85 -20.82 -20.95
N THR A 739 -8.89 -21.75 -20.00
CA THR A 739 -7.94 -21.86 -18.89
C THR A 739 -7.12 -23.16 -19.01
N PRO A 740 -6.04 -23.32 -18.23
CA PRO A 740 -5.30 -24.59 -18.18
C PRO A 740 -6.21 -25.81 -17.95
N ALA A 741 -7.13 -25.71 -16.99
CA ALA A 741 -8.04 -26.80 -16.65
C ALA A 741 -8.97 -27.18 -17.81
N ASP A 742 -9.42 -26.20 -18.62
CA ASP A 742 -10.32 -26.44 -19.75
C ASP A 742 -9.65 -27.33 -20.81
N VAL A 743 -8.36 -27.13 -21.06
CA VAL A 743 -7.56 -27.92 -22.01
C VAL A 743 -6.92 -29.17 -21.40
N GLY A 744 -7.19 -29.46 -20.14
CA GLY A 744 -6.69 -30.65 -19.43
C GLY A 744 -5.25 -30.54 -18.95
N LEU A 745 -4.74 -29.31 -18.80
CA LEU A 745 -3.48 -29.01 -18.12
C LEU A 745 -3.75 -28.73 -16.63
N PRO A 746 -2.79 -29.05 -15.73
CA PRO A 746 -2.89 -28.58 -14.36
C PRO A 746 -2.86 -27.05 -14.32
N VAL A 747 -3.56 -26.46 -13.37
CA VAL A 747 -3.44 -25.03 -13.09
C VAL A 747 -2.04 -24.77 -12.52
N PRO A 748 -1.22 -23.88 -13.12
CA PRO A 748 0.09 -23.52 -12.59
C PRO A 748 0.02 -23.10 -11.12
N GLN A 749 0.89 -23.67 -10.30
CA GLN A 749 0.84 -23.50 -8.85
C GLN A 749 2.22 -23.70 -8.25
N VAL A 750 2.77 -22.68 -7.59
CA VAL A 750 3.91 -22.83 -6.68
C VAL A 750 3.45 -23.59 -5.46
N GLU A 751 4.34 -24.40 -4.90
CA GLU A 751 4.04 -25.13 -3.68
C GLU A 751 4.00 -24.14 -2.49
N MET A 752 2.79 -23.84 -2.00
CA MET A 752 2.56 -22.95 -0.86
C MET A 752 2.66 -23.76 0.44
N THR A 753 3.85 -24.22 0.79
CA THR A 753 4.05 -25.01 2.02
C THR A 753 4.35 -24.08 3.18
N PHE A 754 3.30 -23.72 3.93
CA PHE A 754 3.46 -23.03 5.20
C PHE A 754 3.98 -24.03 6.24
N THR A 755 5.26 -23.93 6.61
CA THR A 755 5.79 -24.83 7.62
C THR A 755 5.17 -24.53 8.99
N SER A 756 4.63 -25.56 9.62
CA SER A 756 4.29 -25.57 11.05
C SER A 756 5.47 -26.05 11.91
N LYS A 757 6.51 -26.60 11.28
CA LYS A 757 7.78 -26.95 11.94
C LYS A 757 8.62 -25.69 12.05
N PRO A 758 8.86 -25.16 13.26
CA PRO A 758 9.58 -23.93 13.47
C PRO A 758 11.10 -24.17 13.52
N GLN A 759 11.62 -25.07 12.70
CA GLN A 759 13.02 -25.51 12.73
C GLN A 759 13.55 -25.72 11.32
N TRP A 760 14.76 -25.20 11.10
CA TRP A 760 15.50 -25.27 9.85
C TRP A 760 16.92 -25.74 10.14
N GLU A 761 17.36 -26.81 9.48
CA GLU A 761 18.72 -27.35 9.57
C GLU A 761 19.33 -27.39 8.17
N PHE A 762 20.24 -26.47 7.89
CA PHE A 762 20.72 -26.13 6.55
C PHE A 762 21.75 -27.12 5.97
N VAL A 763 21.39 -28.40 5.99
CA VAL A 763 22.25 -29.51 5.56
C VAL A 763 22.09 -29.85 4.07
N ARG A 764 20.87 -29.70 3.54
CA ARG A 764 20.50 -30.21 2.19
C ARG A 764 20.06 -29.12 1.21
N ASP A 765 19.25 -28.17 1.68
CA ASP A 765 18.76 -27.05 0.90
C ASP A 765 18.56 -25.82 1.81
N THR A 766 18.14 -24.69 1.23
CA THR A 766 17.93 -23.43 1.95
C THR A 766 16.56 -23.37 2.66
N TYR A 767 15.68 -24.36 2.48
CA TYR A 767 14.32 -24.40 3.01
C TYR A 767 13.51 -23.12 2.77
N GLY A 768 13.73 -22.46 1.63
CA GLY A 768 13.04 -21.22 1.27
C GLY A 768 13.58 -19.96 1.97
N TRP A 769 14.73 -20.06 2.65
CA TRP A 769 15.53 -18.89 3.00
C TRP A 769 16.26 -18.40 1.74
N ASP A 770 15.96 -17.19 1.30
CA ASP A 770 16.45 -16.64 0.03
C ASP A 770 17.13 -15.28 0.21
N ASN A 771 17.77 -14.80 -0.86
CA ASN A 771 18.34 -13.46 -0.95
C ASN A 771 17.20 -12.43 -0.95
N GLY A 772 17.30 -11.41 -0.09
CA GLY A 772 16.46 -10.23 -0.25
C GLY A 772 17.26 -8.96 -0.43
N MET A 773 18.31 -8.74 0.36
CA MET A 773 19.03 -7.46 0.37
C MET A 773 20.48 -7.61 0.81
N ASN A 774 21.40 -6.92 0.11
CA ASN A 774 22.83 -6.79 0.47
C ASN A 774 23.55 -8.13 0.78
N LEU A 775 23.16 -9.21 0.11
CA LEU A 775 23.81 -10.51 0.16
C LEU A 775 24.18 -10.96 -1.27
N ASP A 776 25.30 -11.68 -1.40
CA ASP A 776 25.52 -12.54 -2.57
C ASP A 776 24.47 -13.67 -2.60
N ASN A 777 24.43 -14.47 -3.67
CA ASN A 777 23.45 -15.56 -3.77
C ASN A 777 23.64 -16.61 -2.66
N PRO A 778 22.67 -16.77 -1.73
CA PRO A 778 22.74 -17.75 -0.65
C PRO A 778 22.75 -19.17 -1.21
N ARG A 779 23.55 -20.03 -0.60
CA ARG A 779 23.72 -21.43 -1.03
C ARG A 779 24.08 -22.32 0.14
N ILE A 780 23.88 -23.62 0.00
CA ILE A 780 24.37 -24.59 0.97
C ILE A 780 25.83 -24.89 0.68
N GLU A 781 26.70 -24.59 1.65
CA GLU A 781 28.15 -24.83 1.58
C GLU A 781 28.59 -25.46 2.91
N SER A 782 29.20 -26.64 2.85
CA SER A 782 29.70 -27.36 4.04
C SER A 782 28.63 -27.59 5.14
N GLY A 783 27.38 -27.88 4.75
CA GLY A 783 26.29 -28.14 5.69
C GLY A 783 25.74 -26.91 6.40
N ALA A 784 25.90 -25.72 5.81
CA ALA A 784 25.34 -24.47 6.30
C ALA A 784 24.82 -23.58 5.17
N LEU A 785 23.78 -22.80 5.44
CA LEU A 785 23.36 -21.70 4.58
C LEU A 785 24.44 -20.62 4.62
N THR A 786 25.06 -20.38 3.47
CA THR A 786 26.25 -19.54 3.32
C THR A 786 25.98 -18.42 2.33
N ALA A 787 26.37 -17.21 2.72
CA ALA A 787 26.38 -16.01 1.87
C ALA A 787 27.51 -15.07 2.29
N VAL A 788 27.77 -14.04 1.48
CA VAL A 788 28.70 -12.93 1.75
C VAL A 788 27.90 -11.64 1.72
N THR A 789 28.06 -10.81 2.75
CA THR A 789 27.40 -9.52 2.81
C THR A 789 28.02 -8.54 1.80
N THR A 790 27.19 -7.81 1.07
CA THR A 790 27.62 -6.86 0.02
C THR A 790 27.39 -5.40 0.40
N GLY A 791 26.61 -5.15 1.46
CA GLY A 791 26.28 -3.83 2.00
C GLY A 791 26.15 -3.84 3.53
N ASN A 792 25.65 -2.74 4.10
CA ASN A 792 25.52 -2.53 5.54
C ASN A 792 24.17 -2.96 6.15
N ASP A 793 23.22 -3.42 5.33
CA ASP A 793 21.94 -4.01 5.76
C ASP A 793 21.69 -5.37 5.08
N PRO A 794 22.54 -6.39 5.34
CA PRO A 794 22.37 -7.73 4.79
C PRO A 794 21.20 -8.45 5.46
N ALA A 795 20.34 -9.09 4.67
CA ALA A 795 19.12 -9.73 5.20
C ALA A 795 18.77 -11.05 4.51
N PHE A 796 18.65 -12.11 5.31
CA PHE A 796 18.06 -13.37 4.89
C PHE A 796 16.55 -13.34 5.14
N PHE A 797 15.77 -13.62 4.10
CA PHE A 797 14.31 -13.69 4.18
C PHE A 797 13.88 -15.14 4.30
N GLY A 798 13.24 -15.49 5.42
CA GLY A 798 12.74 -16.84 5.66
C GLY A 798 11.51 -17.21 4.83
N PRO A 799 11.17 -18.50 4.79
CA PRO A 799 9.98 -18.97 4.07
C PRO A 799 8.69 -18.46 4.73
N PRO A 800 7.55 -18.52 4.01
CA PRO A 800 6.24 -18.39 4.64
C PRO A 800 6.04 -19.41 5.77
N VAL A 801 5.60 -18.92 6.93
CA VAL A 801 5.30 -19.75 8.11
C VAL A 801 3.91 -19.47 8.64
N GLN A 802 3.38 -20.36 9.47
CA GLN A 802 2.15 -20.12 10.25
C GLN A 802 2.37 -20.56 11.68
N ILE A 803 3.00 -19.70 12.47
CA ILE A 803 3.49 -20.05 13.80
C ILE A 803 2.75 -19.21 14.84
N ALA A 804 2.07 -19.87 15.77
CA ALA A 804 1.46 -19.18 16.91
C ALA A 804 2.56 -18.67 17.84
N ALA A 805 2.77 -17.36 17.90
CA ALA A 805 3.80 -16.71 18.71
C ALA A 805 3.70 -17.08 20.20
N SER A 806 2.47 -17.32 20.68
CA SER A 806 2.18 -17.77 22.04
C SER A 806 2.79 -19.13 22.38
N ARG A 807 3.04 -19.99 21.38
CA ARG A 807 3.59 -21.34 21.55
C ARG A 807 5.11 -21.40 21.48
N TYR A 808 5.75 -20.37 20.92
CA TYR A 808 7.19 -20.32 20.71
C TYR A 808 7.71 -18.95 21.07
N ARG A 809 8.27 -18.78 22.27
CA ARG A 809 8.67 -17.47 22.78
C ARG A 809 10.16 -17.18 22.63
N ARG A 810 10.96 -18.14 22.16
CA ARG A 810 12.41 -17.98 22.01
C ARG A 810 12.87 -18.45 20.63
N LEU A 811 14.00 -17.91 20.17
CA LEU A 811 14.70 -18.37 18.96
C LEU A 811 16.11 -18.84 19.32
N ARG A 812 16.50 -19.99 18.80
CA ARG A 812 17.87 -20.52 18.84
C ARG A 812 18.48 -20.46 17.45
N LEU A 813 19.65 -19.84 17.32
CA LEU A 813 20.40 -19.66 16.09
C LEU A 813 21.81 -20.19 16.28
N ARG A 814 22.30 -21.04 15.36
CA ARG A 814 23.73 -21.39 15.30
C ARG A 814 24.36 -20.79 14.07
N MET A 815 25.27 -19.85 14.27
CA MET A 815 25.84 -19.03 13.20
C MET A 815 27.34 -18.83 13.39
N ARG A 816 28.07 -18.75 12.28
CA ARG A 816 29.47 -18.38 12.18
C ARG A 816 29.61 -17.19 11.25
N LEU A 817 30.33 -16.18 11.70
CA LEU A 817 30.64 -14.97 10.93
C LEU A 817 32.16 -14.85 10.78
N GLU A 818 32.63 -14.60 9.56
CA GLU A 818 34.05 -14.52 9.23
C GLU A 818 34.31 -13.31 8.33
N SER A 819 35.32 -12.51 8.68
CA SER A 819 35.82 -11.42 7.83
C SER A 819 37.30 -11.66 7.52
N ALA A 820 37.75 -11.18 6.37
CA ALA A 820 39.18 -11.14 6.04
C ALA A 820 39.95 -10.09 6.87
N GLU A 821 39.22 -9.18 7.54
CA GLU A 821 39.76 -8.20 8.46
C GLU A 821 40.02 -8.81 9.86
N GLN A 822 40.46 -7.98 10.82
CA GLN A 822 40.66 -8.39 12.21
C GLN A 822 39.32 -8.75 12.89
N GLN A 823 39.36 -9.54 13.98
CA GLN A 823 38.14 -9.94 14.71
C GLN A 823 37.47 -8.71 15.37
N PHE A 824 36.14 -8.65 15.33
CA PHE A 824 35.35 -7.58 15.97
C PHE A 824 33.95 -8.07 16.40
N ASP A 825 33.33 -7.30 17.30
CA ASP A 825 31.93 -7.45 17.68
C ASP A 825 31.03 -6.58 16.80
N ASP A 826 29.82 -7.08 16.53
CA ASP A 826 28.80 -6.38 15.77
C ASP A 826 27.40 -6.70 16.34
N MET A 827 26.34 -6.26 15.65
CA MET A 827 24.96 -6.54 16.01
C MET A 827 24.24 -7.33 14.91
N GLY A 828 23.64 -8.45 15.30
CA GLY A 828 22.62 -9.14 14.53
C GLY A 828 21.21 -8.67 14.94
N GLN A 829 20.23 -8.93 14.09
CA GLN A 829 18.83 -8.60 14.35
C GLN A 829 17.89 -9.65 13.75
N VAL A 830 16.89 -10.07 14.51
CA VAL A 830 15.79 -10.91 14.00
C VAL A 830 14.54 -10.06 13.91
N PHE A 831 13.95 -10.03 12.73
CA PHE A 831 12.65 -9.42 12.44
C PHE A 831 11.59 -10.50 12.24
N TRP A 832 10.33 -10.14 12.46
CA TRP A 832 9.19 -10.96 12.08
C TRP A 832 8.06 -10.13 11.51
N SER A 833 7.24 -10.78 10.69
CA SER A 833 5.90 -10.30 10.36
C SER A 833 4.87 -11.20 11.02
N THR A 834 3.71 -10.63 11.31
CA THR A 834 2.51 -11.36 11.72
C THR A 834 1.41 -11.11 10.70
N ARG A 835 0.25 -11.74 10.89
CA ARG A 835 -0.96 -11.42 10.12
C ARG A 835 -1.44 -9.96 10.29
N SER A 836 -1.01 -9.22 11.29
CA SER A 836 -1.40 -7.82 11.50
C SER A 836 -0.24 -6.84 11.40
N LEU A 837 1.00 -7.32 11.53
CA LEU A 837 2.20 -6.50 11.65
C LEU A 837 3.20 -6.82 10.55
N ALA A 838 3.71 -5.77 9.90
CA ALA A 838 4.86 -5.88 9.02
C ALA A 838 6.18 -6.00 9.81
N GLU A 839 7.25 -6.31 9.10
CA GLU A 839 8.61 -6.24 9.64
C GLU A 839 9.00 -4.78 9.86
N SER A 840 9.49 -4.46 11.05
CA SER A 840 9.89 -3.14 11.48
C SER A 840 10.84 -3.25 12.67
N GLU A 841 11.51 -2.16 13.04
CA GLU A 841 12.30 -2.09 14.28
C GLU A 841 11.47 -2.50 15.51
N SER A 842 10.19 -2.13 15.57
CA SER A 842 9.29 -2.50 16.67
C SER A 842 8.94 -4.00 16.71
N THR A 843 9.06 -4.70 15.59
CA THR A 843 8.84 -6.15 15.42
C THR A 843 10.15 -6.88 15.20
N SER A 844 11.12 -6.55 16.04
CA SER A 844 12.46 -7.12 15.99
C SER A 844 13.08 -7.30 17.37
N VAL A 845 14.17 -8.07 17.42
CA VAL A 845 15.08 -8.18 18.56
C VAL A 845 16.52 -8.12 18.04
N ARG A 846 17.32 -7.21 18.58
CA ARG A 846 18.77 -7.11 18.31
C ARG A 846 19.57 -7.96 19.29
N PHE A 847 20.71 -8.47 18.85
CA PHE A 847 21.61 -9.27 19.68
C PHE A 847 23.07 -9.10 19.25
N PRO A 848 24.02 -9.10 20.21
CA PRO A 848 25.44 -9.01 19.88
C PRO A 848 25.89 -10.27 19.13
N VAL A 849 26.75 -10.08 18.13
CA VAL A 849 27.37 -11.15 17.34
C VAL A 849 28.89 -10.99 17.28
N HIS A 850 29.60 -12.11 17.19
CA HIS A 850 31.06 -12.13 17.12
C HIS A 850 31.53 -12.52 15.72
N VAL A 851 32.33 -11.66 15.08
CA VAL A 851 32.95 -11.91 13.76
C VAL A 851 34.37 -12.44 13.99
N ASP A 852 34.47 -13.69 14.43
CA ASP A 852 35.71 -14.34 14.85
C ASP A 852 36.04 -15.65 14.10
N GLY A 853 35.22 -16.02 13.12
CA GLY A 853 35.36 -17.25 12.35
C GLY A 853 34.97 -18.53 13.11
N LYS A 854 34.32 -18.42 14.28
CA LYS A 854 33.87 -19.56 15.08
C LYS A 854 32.35 -19.74 15.03
N TRP A 855 31.90 -20.95 15.34
CA TRP A 855 30.48 -21.24 15.52
C TRP A 855 30.02 -20.76 16.89
N HIS A 856 28.98 -19.93 16.91
CA HIS A 856 28.31 -19.46 18.12
C HIS A 856 26.84 -19.89 18.13
N ASP A 857 26.32 -20.12 19.32
CA ASP A 857 24.91 -20.44 19.57
C ASP A 857 24.24 -19.26 20.29
N TYR A 858 23.29 -18.61 19.62
CA TYR A 858 22.54 -17.46 20.12
C TYR A 858 21.14 -17.89 20.55
N THR A 859 20.67 -17.40 21.70
CA THR A 859 19.29 -17.61 22.17
C THR A 859 18.62 -16.26 22.43
N LEU A 860 17.52 -15.99 21.74
CA LEU A 860 16.79 -14.73 21.78
C LEU A 860 15.44 -14.92 22.47
N ASN A 861 15.07 -14.01 23.37
CA ASN A 861 13.75 -13.99 24.00
C ASN A 861 12.78 -13.11 23.18
N LEU A 862 12.14 -13.72 22.19
CA LEU A 862 11.19 -13.01 21.34
C LEU A 862 9.95 -12.59 22.12
N GLY A 863 9.52 -13.41 23.08
CA GLY A 863 8.32 -13.18 23.89
C GLY A 863 8.41 -12.03 24.89
N GLU A 864 9.56 -11.38 25.06
CA GLU A 864 9.71 -10.11 25.78
C GLU A 864 9.24 -8.92 24.95
N ASN A 865 9.36 -8.99 23.62
CA ASN A 865 8.82 -7.96 22.75
C ASN A 865 7.28 -8.10 22.76
N PRO A 866 6.52 -7.07 23.17
CA PRO A 866 5.07 -7.17 23.23
C PRO A 866 4.46 -7.49 21.85
N ARG A 867 5.11 -7.13 20.75
CA ARG A 867 4.66 -7.40 19.37
C ARG A 867 4.98 -8.81 18.86
N TRP A 868 5.62 -9.67 19.66
CA TRP A 868 5.67 -11.11 19.41
C TRP A 868 4.35 -11.78 19.82
N ARG A 869 3.34 -11.68 18.96
CA ARG A 869 1.97 -12.13 19.23
C ARG A 869 1.27 -12.63 17.98
N GLY A 870 0.11 -13.28 18.16
CA GLY A 870 -0.71 -13.77 17.06
C GLY A 870 -0.02 -14.85 16.24
N VAL A 871 -0.27 -14.85 14.93
CA VAL A 871 0.33 -15.79 13.98
C VAL A 871 1.47 -15.10 13.24
N VAL A 872 2.69 -15.52 13.52
CA VAL A 872 3.91 -15.15 12.77
C VAL A 872 3.82 -15.76 11.38
N THR A 873 4.11 -14.93 10.38
CA THR A 873 3.96 -15.25 8.95
C THR A 873 5.29 -15.35 8.20
N ARG A 874 6.34 -14.68 8.69
CA ARG A 874 7.69 -14.75 8.14
C ARG A 874 8.71 -14.30 9.20
N LEU A 875 9.94 -14.80 9.08
CA LEU A 875 11.11 -14.32 9.81
C LEU A 875 12.09 -13.67 8.82
N ARG A 876 12.81 -12.63 9.26
CA ARG A 876 13.99 -12.08 8.58
C ARG A 876 15.15 -12.08 9.57
N LEU A 877 16.33 -12.47 9.11
CA LEU A 877 17.56 -12.50 9.90
C LEU A 877 18.60 -11.60 9.26
N ASP A 878 19.04 -10.61 10.03
CA ASP A 878 20.13 -9.72 9.68
C ASP A 878 21.34 -10.18 10.49
N PRO A 879 22.34 -10.80 9.84
CA PRO A 879 23.42 -11.48 10.54
C PRO A 879 24.45 -10.51 11.15
N CYS A 880 24.63 -9.32 10.56
CA CYS A 880 25.55 -8.25 10.98
C CYS A 880 25.21 -6.94 10.24
N ALA A 881 25.90 -5.83 10.55
CA ALA A 881 25.63 -4.50 9.96
C ALA A 881 26.72 -4.03 8.98
N ARG A 882 27.45 -4.95 8.35
CA ARG A 882 28.64 -4.67 7.54
C ARG A 882 28.70 -5.52 6.27
N ALA A 883 29.37 -4.97 5.25
CA ALA A 883 29.74 -5.67 4.03
C ALA A 883 30.99 -6.55 4.22
N ARG A 884 31.22 -7.47 3.29
CA ARG A 884 32.38 -8.37 3.19
C ARG A 884 32.54 -9.34 4.36
N VAL A 885 31.45 -9.69 5.03
CA VAL A 885 31.41 -10.74 6.04
C VAL A 885 30.85 -12.01 5.42
N LYS A 886 31.58 -13.12 5.51
CA LYS A 886 31.07 -14.46 5.19
C LYS A 886 30.19 -14.93 6.33
N VAL A 887 28.93 -15.17 6.03
CA VAL A 887 27.90 -15.62 6.96
C VAL A 887 27.62 -17.09 6.72
N GLN A 888 27.59 -17.89 7.79
CA GLN A 888 27.24 -19.30 7.73
C GLN A 888 26.27 -19.66 8.85
N ILE A 889 25.09 -20.17 8.49
CA ILE A 889 24.03 -20.53 9.43
C ILE A 889 23.80 -22.03 9.35
N ALA A 890 23.98 -22.72 10.47
CA ALA A 890 23.76 -24.17 10.55
C ALA A 890 22.31 -24.49 10.90
N ARG A 891 21.70 -23.73 11.82
CA ARG A 891 20.32 -23.96 12.26
C ARG A 891 19.62 -22.69 12.72
N ILE A 892 18.30 -22.66 12.52
CA ILE A 892 17.36 -21.72 13.13
C ILE A 892 16.21 -22.55 13.73
N GLU A 893 15.80 -22.25 14.96
CA GLU A 893 14.73 -22.98 15.65
C GLU A 893 13.95 -22.05 16.59
N LEU A 894 12.62 -22.08 16.54
CA LEU A 894 11.79 -21.46 17.58
C LEU A 894 11.46 -22.48 18.66
N LEU A 895 11.59 -22.04 19.91
CA LEU A 895 11.40 -22.84 21.12
C LEU A 895 10.22 -22.29 21.92
N PRO A 896 9.48 -23.14 22.66
CA PRO A 896 8.45 -22.71 23.60
C PRO A 896 8.90 -21.62 24.58
#